data_AF-A0A0F0GZB6-F1
#
_entry.id   AF-A0A0F0GZB6-F1
#
_cell.length_a   1.000
_cell.length_b   1.000
_cell.length_c   1.000
_cell.angle_alpha   90.00
_cell.angle_beta   90.00
_cell.angle_gamma   90.00
#
_symmetry.space_group_name_H-M   'P 1'
#
loop_
_entity.id
_entity.type
_entity.pdbx_description
1 polymer ?
#
loop_
_entity_poly.entity_id
_entity_poly.type
_entity_poly.pdbx_seq_one_letter_code
_entity_poly.pdbx_strand_id
1 'polypeptide(L)'
;MSVGVLTCPVAEATAGDTAAGCDSGSWIAGTTNLCKGDLVHRDYVYDDYGADTGAGGSSTCSMPGQSSMTPTGDQRYPAGEENTADLRQLRVSVKNNRLSVTFALNALFDENSTVAVLAIDTDNDPATGGGSLPGVRISSRGWDSAAAFHAGMPGVAVDTTANTITGSLPMPTGSVWRIQALTAQSDGTVMNVAFRGDDERGPWFEDEQAAALHGGDISAFGYVVSADDLKSGVTRIADVGPGLHERVYKSDYTLGRGEGMTYQGIPGEQAAPIGQAFHFLGAYQPFAIYLPDKRGPHGLQLVLHGYCDALNFALGKPGMQQEFGEGRNRILVTPLGRGPAGWYSGPSERDVLDALDDTEAAYRVDTRQEIISGYSMGGYGTYRLAELYPDRFAGFIDWVGYTDCLTGTPLAGRCPLGGADGNPVDHVRNLRWVPGGMLYSGADVLVLPTSAIAVQQALATTGYQYQWWFHPVAEHGTYATLDDWRKESRYSSTMALAVNPPQVTYRYDPQLDSPTYGLRHDRAYWISGLTTAHDGHGDVDLTTQGCGGSLPVTMQTSGAGSDPVPWVSQGATVVGSRPLVRASRLTGSLSNIATVMVDVGPTCLSRLAIQYDVTTDGPVVIRFSDARSIRLPGAGRHTGTAAATPTAVQSIG
;
A
#
# COMPACT_ATOMS: atom_id res chain seq x y z
N MET A 1 22.84 37.76 -40.20
CA MET A 1 21.39 37.87 -40.46
C MET A 1 20.74 36.62 -39.89
N SER A 2 19.93 36.85 -38.86
CA SER A 2 19.34 35.86 -37.97
C SER A 2 18.06 35.28 -38.58
N VAL A 3 17.85 33.98 -38.47
CA VAL A 3 16.51 33.38 -38.49
C VAL A 3 16.46 32.40 -37.32
N GLY A 4 16.06 32.92 -36.17
CA GLY A 4 15.79 32.14 -34.96
C GLY A 4 14.42 31.49 -35.06
N VAL A 5 14.37 30.18 -34.82
CA VAL A 5 13.12 29.47 -34.52
C VAL A 5 12.96 29.49 -33.01
N LEU A 6 12.12 30.41 -32.51
CA LEU A 6 11.63 30.38 -31.14
C LEU A 6 10.66 29.20 -31.00
N THR A 7 11.02 28.22 -30.19
CA THR A 7 10.04 27.31 -29.60
C THR A 7 9.49 27.95 -28.33
N CYS A 8 8.19 28.23 -28.33
CA CYS A 8 7.41 28.64 -27.17
C CYS A 8 7.59 27.63 -26.02
N PRO A 9 7.78 28.08 -24.77
CA PRO A 9 7.48 27.23 -23.63
C PRO A 9 5.98 27.01 -23.60
N VAL A 10 5.56 25.74 -23.56
CA VAL A 10 4.20 25.37 -23.21
C VAL A 10 4.02 25.84 -21.77
N ALA A 11 3.15 26.83 -21.58
CA ALA A 11 2.72 27.27 -20.28
C ALA A 11 2.15 26.05 -19.53
N GLU A 12 2.67 25.79 -18.34
CA GLU A 12 1.97 25.00 -17.34
C GLU A 12 0.56 25.58 -17.23
N ALA A 13 -0.44 24.78 -17.59
CA ALA A 13 -1.80 25.07 -17.20
C ALA A 13 -1.80 25.02 -15.67
N THR A 14 -1.85 26.20 -15.05
CA THR A 14 -2.12 26.33 -13.63
C THR A 14 -3.45 25.62 -13.36
N ALA A 15 -3.37 24.42 -12.81
CA ALA A 15 -4.50 23.77 -12.15
C ALA A 15 -5.10 24.82 -11.20
N GLY A 16 -6.37 25.14 -11.38
CA GLY A 16 -7.03 26.09 -10.50
C GLY A 16 -6.91 25.59 -9.06
N ASP A 17 -6.47 26.47 -8.15
CA ASP A 17 -6.32 26.21 -6.71
C ASP A 17 -7.65 25.69 -6.11
N THR A 18 -7.84 24.37 -6.16
CA THR A 18 -8.50 23.62 -5.10
C THR A 18 -7.46 23.45 -4.01
N ALA A 19 -7.65 24.08 -2.86
CA ALA A 19 -6.83 23.79 -1.69
C ALA A 19 -6.79 22.26 -1.51
N ALA A 20 -5.58 21.70 -1.36
CA ALA A 20 -5.40 20.27 -1.13
C ALA A 20 -6.34 19.80 0.00
N GLY A 21 -7.04 18.68 -0.22
CA GLY A 21 -8.00 18.12 0.75
C GLY A 21 -9.48 18.36 0.45
N CYS A 22 -9.84 19.30 -0.45
CA CYS A 22 -11.24 19.53 -0.79
C CYS A 22 -11.81 18.48 -1.76
N ASP A 23 -11.32 18.46 -3.01
CA ASP A 23 -11.93 17.69 -4.10
C ASP A 23 -10.91 16.80 -4.84
N SER A 24 -9.65 16.84 -4.42
CA SER A 24 -8.54 16.18 -5.10
C SER A 24 -7.67 15.43 -4.09
N GLY A 25 -7.08 14.32 -4.56
CA GLY A 25 -6.16 13.51 -3.77
C GLY A 25 -6.85 12.58 -2.77
N SER A 26 -6.03 11.78 -2.12
CA SER A 26 -6.38 10.90 -1.00
C SER A 26 -6.80 11.67 0.25
N TRP A 27 -7.43 10.96 1.18
CA TRP A 27 -7.92 11.54 2.44
C TRP A 27 -7.74 10.60 3.62
N ILE A 28 -7.73 11.18 4.82
CA ILE A 28 -7.96 10.44 6.05
C ILE A 28 -9.48 10.30 6.22
N ALA A 29 -9.94 9.06 6.35
CA ALA A 29 -11.35 8.74 6.50
C ALA A 29 -11.95 9.38 7.76
N GLY A 30 -13.27 9.62 7.73
CA GLY A 30 -14.00 10.25 8.83
C GLY A 30 -13.85 11.78 8.92
N THR A 31 -12.97 12.39 8.13
CA THR A 31 -12.71 13.83 8.16
C THR A 31 -13.79 14.66 7.47
N THR A 32 -13.98 15.90 7.95
CA THR A 32 -14.93 16.86 7.37
C THR A 32 -14.28 18.20 7.11
N ASN A 33 -14.32 18.63 5.85
CA ASN A 33 -13.76 19.89 5.38
C ASN A 33 -14.88 20.88 5.03
N LEU A 34 -14.59 22.17 5.18
CA LEU A 34 -15.30 23.24 4.49
C LEU A 34 -14.45 23.69 3.30
N CYS A 35 -15.06 23.76 2.13
CA CYS A 35 -14.37 23.92 0.86
C CYS A 35 -15.07 24.97 0.03
N LYS A 36 -14.63 26.23 0.16
CA LYS A 36 -15.29 27.38 -0.49
C LYS A 36 -16.80 27.42 -0.18
N GLY A 37 -17.18 27.08 1.06
CA GLY A 37 -18.56 27.04 1.52
C GLY A 37 -19.29 25.71 1.31
N ASP A 38 -18.66 24.72 0.67
CA ASP A 38 -19.18 23.35 0.63
C ASP A 38 -18.71 22.59 1.87
N LEU A 39 -19.61 22.02 2.65
CA LEU A 39 -19.27 20.99 3.62
C LEU A 39 -19.04 19.68 2.86
N VAL A 40 -17.85 19.11 3.02
CA VAL A 40 -17.40 17.88 2.37
C VAL A 40 -16.93 16.93 3.47
N HIS A 41 -17.76 15.95 3.80
CA HIS A 41 -17.38 14.83 4.66
C HIS A 41 -16.89 13.69 3.77
N ARG A 42 -15.73 13.13 4.09
CA ARG A 42 -15.19 11.94 3.44
C ARG A 42 -15.16 10.81 4.44
N ASP A 43 -15.84 9.74 4.11
CA ASP A 43 -16.05 8.63 5.03
C ASP A 43 -14.92 7.60 4.92
N TYR A 44 -15.03 6.55 5.72
CA TYR A 44 -14.34 5.29 5.51
C TYR A 44 -14.89 4.58 4.28
N VAL A 45 -14.18 3.58 3.78
CA VAL A 45 -14.62 2.81 2.61
C VAL A 45 -14.61 1.33 2.91
N TYR A 46 -15.63 0.63 2.40
CA TYR A 46 -15.85 -0.79 2.60
C TYR A 46 -16.15 -1.20 4.05
N ASP A 47 -16.55 -0.25 4.90
CA ASP A 47 -16.85 -0.47 6.31
C ASP A 47 -18.36 -0.64 6.61
N ASP A 48 -19.19 -0.67 5.56
CA ASP A 48 -20.64 -0.67 5.58
C ASP A 48 -21.27 -2.02 5.96
N TYR A 49 -20.84 -2.58 7.10
CA TYR A 49 -21.28 -3.88 7.62
C TYR A 49 -22.50 -3.79 8.56
N GLY A 50 -23.06 -2.59 8.74
CA GLY A 50 -24.30 -2.38 9.49
C GLY A 50 -24.18 -2.64 10.99
N ALA A 51 -25.31 -2.96 11.63
CA ALA A 51 -25.36 -3.25 13.07
C ALA A 51 -24.61 -4.54 13.45
N ASP A 52 -24.05 -4.57 14.67
CA ASP A 52 -23.69 -5.84 15.32
C ASP A 52 -24.97 -6.48 15.88
N THR A 53 -25.58 -7.45 15.18
CA THR A 53 -26.79 -8.13 15.69
C THR A 53 -26.49 -9.24 16.68
N GLY A 54 -25.22 -9.44 17.05
CA GLY A 54 -24.74 -10.57 17.85
C GLY A 54 -24.71 -11.89 17.07
N ALA A 55 -24.98 -11.87 15.77
CA ALA A 55 -24.67 -12.99 14.89
C ALA A 55 -23.15 -12.99 14.65
N GLY A 56 -22.55 -14.18 14.56
CA GLY A 56 -21.12 -14.25 14.26
C GLY A 56 -20.84 -13.59 12.91
N GLY A 57 -20.05 -12.52 12.90
CA GLY A 57 -19.66 -11.83 11.66
C GLY A 57 -19.01 -12.80 10.65
N SER A 58 -19.34 -12.64 9.37
CA SER A 58 -18.80 -13.50 8.30
C SER A 58 -17.62 -12.80 7.62
N SER A 59 -16.40 -13.30 7.79
CA SER A 59 -15.27 -12.76 7.05
C SER A 59 -15.39 -13.03 5.54
N THR A 60 -14.80 -12.16 4.72
CA THR A 60 -14.62 -12.40 3.27
C THR A 60 -13.56 -13.47 2.98
N CYS A 61 -12.78 -13.84 4.00
CA CYS A 61 -11.71 -14.83 3.94
C CYS A 61 -11.69 -15.60 5.26
N SER A 62 -11.78 -16.93 5.20
CA SER A 62 -11.80 -17.80 6.39
C SER A 62 -10.67 -18.81 6.33
N MET A 63 -9.90 -18.92 7.43
CA MET A 63 -8.84 -19.91 7.61
C MET A 63 -8.92 -20.55 9.00
N PRO A 64 -8.97 -21.88 9.13
CA PRO A 64 -9.01 -22.54 10.43
C PRO A 64 -7.77 -22.20 11.27
N GLY A 65 -7.98 -21.69 12.50
CA GLY A 65 -6.90 -21.42 13.45
C GLY A 65 -6.20 -20.06 13.30
N GLN A 66 -6.68 -19.17 12.41
CA GLN A 66 -6.25 -17.77 12.34
C GLN A 66 -7.40 -16.82 12.67
N SER A 67 -7.07 -15.68 13.26
CA SER A 67 -7.98 -14.53 13.33
C SER A 67 -8.29 -14.09 11.89
N SER A 68 -9.57 -13.92 11.56
CA SER A 68 -9.99 -13.45 10.24
C SER A 68 -10.41 -11.98 10.32
N MET A 69 -10.38 -11.27 9.19
CA MET A 69 -11.06 -10.00 8.93
C MET A 69 -12.57 -10.18 9.14
N THR A 70 -12.99 -10.23 10.40
CA THR A 70 -14.40 -10.29 10.76
C THR A 70 -14.81 -8.89 11.14
N PRO A 71 -15.66 -8.22 10.35
CA PRO A 71 -16.16 -6.91 10.72
C PRO A 71 -16.95 -6.98 12.02
N THR A 72 -17.01 -5.86 12.73
CA THR A 72 -17.82 -5.75 13.96
C THR A 72 -19.31 -5.78 13.62
N GLY A 73 -19.72 -5.15 12.52
CA GLY A 73 -21.06 -5.31 11.95
C GLY A 73 -21.24 -6.68 11.26
N ASP A 74 -22.43 -7.25 11.38
CA ASP A 74 -22.73 -8.60 10.86
C ASP A 74 -23.84 -8.62 9.79
N GLN A 75 -24.32 -7.44 9.38
CA GLN A 75 -25.35 -7.32 8.35
C GLN A 75 -24.77 -7.49 6.95
N ARG A 76 -25.59 -8.00 6.03
CA ARG A 76 -25.17 -8.35 4.67
C ARG A 76 -26.15 -7.81 3.65
N TYR A 77 -25.60 -7.57 2.47
CA TYR A 77 -26.34 -7.22 1.27
C TYR A 77 -26.95 -8.45 0.60
N PRO A 78 -28.09 -8.30 -0.09
CA PRO A 78 -28.50 -9.20 -1.15
C PRO A 78 -27.38 -9.41 -2.17
N ALA A 79 -27.35 -10.60 -2.78
CA ALA A 79 -26.38 -10.91 -3.81
C ALA A 79 -26.51 -9.94 -5.00
N GLY A 80 -25.40 -9.32 -5.40
CA GLY A 80 -25.35 -8.32 -6.46
C GLY A 80 -25.57 -6.88 -5.99
N GLU A 81 -25.89 -6.65 -4.71
CA GLU A 81 -26.06 -5.31 -4.11
C GLU A 81 -24.93 -4.97 -3.14
N GLU A 82 -23.85 -5.76 -3.11
CA GLU A 82 -22.78 -5.60 -2.16
C GLU A 82 -22.15 -4.20 -2.20
N ASN A 83 -22.06 -3.55 -1.05
CA ASN A 83 -21.41 -2.25 -0.86
C ASN A 83 -22.18 -1.06 -1.49
N THR A 84 -23.47 -1.23 -1.80
CA THR A 84 -24.30 -0.19 -2.44
C THR A 84 -24.75 0.93 -1.50
N ALA A 85 -24.66 0.74 -0.19
CA ALA A 85 -24.95 1.79 0.80
C ALA A 85 -23.69 2.28 1.53
N ASP A 86 -22.50 1.99 1.00
CA ASP A 86 -21.23 2.51 1.49
C ASP A 86 -21.03 3.96 1.06
N LEU A 87 -21.13 4.87 2.02
CA LEU A 87 -20.98 6.29 1.76
C LEU A 87 -19.49 6.58 1.63
N ARG A 88 -19.04 7.15 0.52
CA ARG A 88 -17.63 7.58 0.40
C ARG A 88 -17.46 9.08 0.66
N GLN A 89 -18.48 9.87 0.32
CA GLN A 89 -18.46 11.31 0.51
C GLN A 89 -19.88 11.86 0.61
N LEU A 90 -20.10 12.75 1.58
CA LEU A 90 -21.27 13.62 1.64
C LEU A 90 -20.84 15.06 1.32
N ARG A 91 -21.53 15.68 0.36
CA ARG A 91 -21.39 17.11 0.06
C ARG A 91 -22.68 17.86 0.35
N VAL A 92 -22.57 18.93 1.13
CA VAL A 92 -23.66 19.84 1.46
C VAL A 92 -23.24 21.27 1.10
N SER A 93 -24.03 21.96 0.27
CA SER A 93 -23.72 23.30 -0.22
C SER A 93 -24.97 24.17 -0.32
N VAL A 94 -24.82 25.49 -0.24
CA VAL A 94 -25.94 26.43 -0.42
C VAL A 94 -25.99 26.88 -1.88
N LYS A 95 -27.06 26.50 -2.60
CA LYS A 95 -27.28 26.87 -4.01
C LYS A 95 -28.70 27.41 -4.19
N ASN A 96 -28.84 28.59 -4.80
CA ASN A 96 -30.14 29.22 -5.07
C ASN A 96 -31.03 29.31 -3.81
N ASN A 97 -30.44 29.66 -2.66
CA ASN A 97 -31.12 29.71 -1.35
C ASN A 97 -31.79 28.39 -0.95
N ARG A 98 -31.19 27.27 -1.34
CA ARG A 98 -31.55 25.90 -0.94
C ARG A 98 -30.29 25.16 -0.52
N LEU A 99 -30.45 24.11 0.28
CA LEU A 99 -29.37 23.22 0.62
C LEU A 99 -29.29 22.12 -0.45
N SER A 100 -28.24 22.13 -1.27
CA SER A 100 -27.93 21.06 -2.23
C SER A 100 -27.15 19.97 -1.52
N VAL A 101 -27.58 18.73 -1.68
CA VAL A 101 -27.02 17.57 -0.98
C VAL A 101 -26.65 16.51 -2.02
N THR A 102 -25.43 15.99 -1.95
CA THR A 102 -24.96 14.89 -2.79
C THR A 102 -24.31 13.84 -1.90
N PHE A 103 -24.87 12.64 -1.92
CA PHE A 103 -24.26 11.43 -1.38
C PHE A 103 -23.53 10.75 -2.54
N ALA A 104 -22.24 10.51 -2.36
CA ALA A 104 -21.42 9.77 -3.28
C ALA A 104 -21.07 8.43 -2.63
N LEU A 105 -21.37 7.34 -3.32
CA LEU A 105 -21.28 5.97 -2.80
C LEU A 105 -20.13 5.22 -3.49
N ASN A 106 -19.61 4.18 -2.85
CA ASN A 106 -18.58 3.34 -3.47
C ASN A 106 -19.13 2.47 -4.59
N ALA A 107 -20.40 2.06 -4.51
CA ALA A 107 -21.13 1.40 -5.58
C ALA A 107 -22.59 1.85 -5.61
N LEU A 108 -23.22 1.80 -6.78
CA LEU A 108 -24.66 2.02 -6.92
C LEU A 108 -25.19 1.31 -8.17
N PHE A 109 -25.40 -0.01 -8.06
CA PHE A 109 -25.77 -0.85 -9.22
C PHE A 109 -27.19 -0.62 -9.73
N ASP A 110 -28.13 -0.33 -8.82
CA ASP A 110 -29.53 -0.09 -9.13
C ASP A 110 -29.97 1.23 -8.49
N GLU A 111 -30.81 2.00 -9.19
CA GLU A 111 -31.26 3.30 -8.71
C GLU A 111 -32.13 3.22 -7.43
N ASN A 112 -32.66 2.03 -7.13
CA ASN A 112 -33.51 1.76 -5.97
C ASN A 112 -32.81 0.99 -4.84
N SER A 113 -31.54 0.60 -4.98
CA SER A 113 -30.85 -0.22 -3.97
C SER A 113 -30.63 0.52 -2.65
N THR A 114 -30.56 1.86 -2.69
CA THR A 114 -30.04 2.67 -1.59
C THR A 114 -30.97 3.82 -1.22
N VAL A 115 -31.17 4.00 0.08
CA VAL A 115 -31.83 5.16 0.68
C VAL A 115 -30.80 5.98 1.45
N ALA A 116 -30.60 7.23 1.05
CA ALA A 116 -29.78 8.19 1.80
C ALA A 116 -30.66 9.05 2.69
N VAL A 117 -30.19 9.45 3.87
CA VAL A 117 -30.93 10.35 4.77
C VAL A 117 -30.02 11.47 5.25
N LEU A 118 -30.55 12.70 5.25
CA LEU A 118 -29.94 13.86 5.91
C LEU A 118 -30.91 14.38 6.98
N ALA A 119 -30.42 14.59 8.19
CA ALA A 119 -31.14 15.23 9.29
C ALA A 119 -30.39 16.50 9.73
N ILE A 120 -31.16 17.54 10.07
CA ILE A 120 -30.65 18.85 10.45
C ILE A 120 -31.36 19.28 11.74
N ASP A 121 -30.56 19.45 12.76
CA ASP A 121 -30.85 20.15 14.00
C ASP A 121 -30.51 21.64 13.79
N THR A 122 -31.49 22.53 13.94
CA THR A 122 -31.38 23.96 13.57
C THR A 122 -30.96 24.87 14.71
N ASP A 123 -30.88 24.35 15.94
CA ASP A 123 -30.43 25.07 17.13
C ASP A 123 -29.23 24.41 17.83
N ASN A 124 -28.81 23.22 17.38
CA ASN A 124 -27.77 22.39 17.97
C ASN A 124 -28.06 22.06 19.45
N ASP A 125 -29.35 21.89 19.79
CA ASP A 125 -29.79 21.45 21.10
C ASP A 125 -30.28 19.98 21.04
N PRO A 126 -29.53 19.01 21.58
CA PRO A 126 -29.94 17.61 21.56
C PRO A 126 -31.20 17.32 22.40
N ALA A 127 -31.72 18.29 23.16
CA ALA A 127 -32.96 18.16 23.93
C ALA A 127 -34.23 18.53 23.12
N THR A 128 -34.09 19.17 21.96
CA THR A 128 -35.19 19.51 21.04
C THR A 128 -35.22 18.55 19.85
N GLY A 129 -36.37 18.43 19.19
CA GLY A 129 -36.51 17.58 18.01
C GLY A 129 -36.22 16.09 18.22
N GLY A 130 -35.87 15.40 17.13
CA GLY A 130 -35.50 14.00 17.12
C GLY A 130 -36.65 13.03 16.82
N GLY A 131 -36.31 11.73 16.87
CA GLY A 131 -37.21 10.61 16.60
C GLY A 131 -36.70 9.70 15.49
N SER A 132 -37.59 8.88 14.96
CA SER A 132 -37.29 7.96 13.85
C SER A 132 -37.00 8.72 12.56
N LEU A 133 -35.91 8.36 11.89
CA LEU A 133 -35.53 8.95 10.62
C LEU A 133 -36.39 8.41 9.46
N PRO A 134 -36.69 9.24 8.43
CA PRO A 134 -37.60 8.85 7.36
C PRO A 134 -37.03 7.72 6.50
N GLY A 135 -37.85 6.70 6.24
CA GLY A 135 -37.52 5.61 5.32
C GLY A 135 -36.53 4.55 5.87
N VAL A 136 -36.09 4.68 7.13
CA VAL A 136 -35.08 3.80 7.73
C VAL A 136 -35.45 3.39 9.15
N ARG A 137 -34.81 2.34 9.66
CA ARG A 137 -35.12 1.74 10.98
C ARG A 137 -34.17 2.22 12.09
N ILE A 138 -33.91 3.52 12.15
CA ILE A 138 -33.02 4.12 13.15
C ILE A 138 -33.60 5.43 13.68
N SER A 139 -33.17 5.83 14.87
CA SER A 139 -33.55 7.10 15.49
C SER A 139 -32.33 8.01 15.69
N SER A 140 -32.62 9.28 15.89
CA SER A 140 -31.64 10.24 16.38
C SER A 140 -32.30 11.38 17.13
N ARG A 141 -31.60 12.01 18.07
CA ARG A 141 -32.04 13.17 18.84
C ARG A 141 -31.57 14.48 18.20
N GLY A 142 -32.23 15.60 18.50
CA GLY A 142 -31.80 16.94 18.08
C GLY A 142 -32.42 17.43 16.76
N TRP A 143 -32.70 16.55 15.80
CA TRP A 143 -33.08 17.02 14.47
C TRP A 143 -34.48 17.65 14.40
N ASP A 144 -34.61 18.81 13.73
CA ASP A 144 -35.88 19.50 13.47
C ASP A 144 -36.46 19.15 12.10
N SER A 145 -35.57 18.85 11.15
CA SER A 145 -35.94 18.43 9.80
C SER A 145 -35.08 17.26 9.34
N ALA A 146 -35.71 16.27 8.71
CA ALA A 146 -35.03 15.14 8.12
C ALA A 146 -35.68 14.78 6.78
N ALA A 147 -34.87 14.29 5.84
CA ALA A 147 -35.34 13.91 4.52
C ALA A 147 -34.60 12.68 4.01
N ALA A 148 -35.36 11.78 3.37
CA ALA A 148 -34.84 10.65 2.63
C ALA A 148 -34.62 11.03 1.15
N PHE A 149 -33.58 10.46 0.55
CA PHE A 149 -33.17 10.64 -0.83
C PHE A 149 -33.05 9.26 -1.48
N HIS A 150 -33.93 8.98 -2.44
CA HIS A 150 -33.94 7.76 -3.25
C HIS A 150 -34.69 8.02 -4.57
N ALA A 151 -34.58 7.13 -5.56
CA ALA A 151 -35.14 7.34 -6.91
C ALA A 151 -36.65 7.68 -6.95
N GLY A 152 -37.41 7.16 -5.99
CA GLY A 152 -38.85 7.44 -5.86
C GLY A 152 -39.22 8.85 -5.35
N MET A 153 -38.25 9.66 -4.89
CA MET A 153 -38.50 10.97 -4.29
C MET A 153 -38.45 12.10 -5.33
N PRO A 154 -39.49 12.97 -5.41
CA PRO A 154 -39.48 14.11 -6.32
C PRO A 154 -38.29 15.05 -6.09
N GLY A 155 -37.56 15.37 -7.17
CA GLY A 155 -36.41 16.27 -7.12
C GLY A 155 -35.11 15.63 -6.64
N VAL A 156 -35.09 14.31 -6.47
CA VAL A 156 -33.87 13.51 -6.28
C VAL A 156 -33.44 12.92 -7.61
N ALA A 157 -32.15 13.05 -7.93
CA ALA A 157 -31.50 12.42 -9.06
C ALA A 157 -30.58 11.31 -8.55
N VAL A 158 -30.70 10.12 -9.13
CA VAL A 158 -29.83 8.98 -8.86
C VAL A 158 -29.02 8.69 -10.14
N ASP A 159 -27.70 8.66 -10.00
CA ASP A 159 -26.76 8.38 -11.09
C ASP A 159 -25.92 7.17 -10.72
N THR A 160 -26.24 6.03 -11.33
CA THR A 160 -25.56 4.73 -11.16
C THR A 160 -24.21 4.65 -11.90
N THR A 161 -23.86 5.65 -12.71
CA THR A 161 -22.53 5.73 -13.34
C THR A 161 -21.57 6.55 -12.49
N ALA A 162 -22.05 7.61 -11.84
CA ALA A 162 -21.26 8.44 -10.92
C ALA A 162 -21.29 7.93 -9.48
N ASN A 163 -22.15 6.96 -9.19
CA ASN A 163 -22.52 6.48 -7.86
C ASN A 163 -22.96 7.63 -6.95
N THR A 164 -23.96 8.40 -7.39
CA THR A 164 -24.45 9.53 -6.61
C THR A 164 -25.95 9.57 -6.45
N ILE A 165 -26.39 10.03 -5.28
CA ILE A 165 -27.76 10.42 -4.97
C ILE A 165 -27.74 11.91 -4.64
N THR A 166 -28.39 12.72 -5.47
CA THR A 166 -28.37 14.18 -5.34
C THR A 166 -29.78 14.74 -5.20
N GLY A 167 -29.98 15.66 -4.27
CA GLY A 167 -31.26 16.36 -4.09
C GLY A 167 -31.08 17.74 -3.45
N SER A 168 -32.20 18.33 -3.02
CA SER A 168 -32.13 19.60 -2.29
C SER A 168 -33.21 19.73 -1.23
N LEU A 169 -32.86 20.42 -0.14
CA LEU A 169 -33.77 20.78 0.94
C LEU A 169 -34.05 22.29 0.93
N PRO A 170 -35.21 22.74 1.45
CA PRO A 170 -35.39 24.13 1.83
C PRO A 170 -34.25 24.59 2.74
N MET A 171 -33.92 25.88 2.69
CA MET A 171 -32.93 26.43 3.61
C MET A 171 -33.42 26.27 5.06
N PRO A 172 -32.65 25.61 5.95
CA PRO A 172 -33.03 25.48 7.34
C PRO A 172 -33.06 26.86 8.03
N THR A 173 -33.87 26.97 9.08
CA THR A 173 -33.82 28.10 10.02
C THR A 173 -32.57 28.03 10.88
N GLY A 174 -32.29 29.08 11.66
CA GLY A 174 -31.12 29.11 12.55
C GLY A 174 -29.81 29.50 11.86
N SER A 175 -28.79 29.78 12.66
CA SER A 175 -27.45 30.22 12.22
C SER A 175 -26.36 29.18 12.42
N VAL A 176 -26.64 28.16 13.23
CA VAL A 176 -25.75 27.03 13.53
C VAL A 176 -26.60 25.78 13.37
N TRP A 177 -26.09 24.81 12.62
CA TRP A 177 -26.78 23.57 12.34
C TRP A 177 -25.92 22.40 12.76
N ARG A 178 -26.54 21.36 13.32
CA ARG A 178 -25.91 20.06 13.46
C ARG A 178 -26.50 19.12 12.40
N ILE A 179 -25.63 18.65 11.51
CA ILE A 179 -25.99 17.81 10.38
C ILE A 179 -25.66 16.36 10.71
N GLN A 180 -26.58 15.46 10.43
CA GLN A 180 -26.41 14.02 10.56
C GLN A 180 -26.79 13.36 9.23
N ALA A 181 -26.10 12.29 8.87
CA ALA A 181 -26.37 11.59 7.62
C ALA A 181 -26.08 10.11 7.73
N LEU A 182 -26.80 9.32 6.94
CA LEU A 182 -26.63 7.88 6.84
C LEU A 182 -27.07 7.37 5.46
N THR A 183 -26.70 6.14 5.17
CA THR A 183 -27.13 5.39 3.99
C THR A 183 -27.59 3.99 4.41
N ALA A 184 -28.63 3.52 3.73
CA ALA A 184 -29.33 2.29 4.05
C ALA A 184 -29.66 1.51 2.78
N GLN A 185 -29.83 0.20 2.92
CA GLN A 185 -30.43 -0.65 1.90
C GLN A 185 -31.89 -0.22 1.63
N SER A 186 -32.43 -0.64 0.49
CA SER A 186 -33.80 -0.36 0.05
C SER A 186 -34.90 -0.78 1.03
N ASP A 187 -34.62 -1.75 1.92
CA ASP A 187 -35.54 -2.23 2.96
C ASP A 187 -35.49 -1.41 4.28
N GLY A 188 -34.67 -0.37 4.31
CA GLY A 188 -34.46 0.54 5.43
C GLY A 188 -33.40 0.08 6.44
N THR A 189 -32.64 -0.98 6.15
CA THR A 189 -31.50 -1.43 6.97
C THR A 189 -30.32 -0.47 6.78
N VAL A 190 -29.96 0.26 7.83
CA VAL A 190 -28.86 1.23 7.80
C VAL A 190 -27.53 0.49 7.82
N MET A 191 -26.65 0.80 6.87
CA MET A 191 -25.36 0.13 6.71
C MET A 191 -24.18 1.04 7.10
N ASN A 192 -24.34 2.36 6.95
CA ASN A 192 -23.27 3.33 7.11
C ASN A 192 -23.81 4.65 7.69
N VAL A 193 -23.01 5.32 8.52
CA VAL A 193 -23.30 6.60 9.15
C VAL A 193 -22.13 7.58 8.96
N ALA A 194 -22.44 8.81 8.55
CA ALA A 194 -21.45 9.86 8.37
C ALA A 194 -21.05 10.51 9.72
N PHE A 195 -19.94 11.26 9.70
CA PHE A 195 -19.46 12.09 10.81
C PHE A 195 -19.06 11.29 12.06
N ARG A 196 -18.38 10.16 11.85
CA ARG A 196 -17.85 9.30 12.91
C ARG A 196 -16.55 9.81 13.54
N GLY A 197 -15.84 10.70 12.84
CA GLY A 197 -14.51 11.15 13.26
C GLY A 197 -13.42 10.29 12.64
N ASP A 198 -12.17 10.71 12.76
CA ASP A 198 -10.98 10.06 12.18
C ASP A 198 -10.29 9.07 13.14
N ASP A 199 -10.87 8.84 14.32
CA ASP A 199 -10.35 8.03 15.43
C ASP A 199 -11.15 6.74 15.71
N GLU A 200 -12.06 6.39 14.79
CA GLU A 200 -12.83 5.15 14.80
C GLU A 200 -11.93 3.90 14.87
N ARG A 201 -12.46 2.78 15.35
CA ARG A 201 -11.69 1.54 15.58
C ARG A 201 -12.43 0.32 15.06
N GLY A 202 -11.80 -0.84 15.16
CA GLY A 202 -12.35 -2.09 14.66
C GLY A 202 -11.65 -2.54 13.38
N PRO A 203 -11.87 -3.80 12.93
CA PRO A 203 -11.16 -4.38 11.80
C PRO A 203 -11.35 -3.62 10.47
N TRP A 204 -12.43 -2.86 10.33
CA TRP A 204 -12.76 -1.97 9.21
C TRP A 204 -13.01 -0.53 9.65
N PHE A 205 -12.55 -0.14 10.84
CA PHE A 205 -12.85 1.17 11.43
C PHE A 205 -14.38 1.42 11.47
N GLU A 206 -15.10 0.58 12.20
CA GLU A 206 -16.56 0.54 12.25
C GLU A 206 -17.16 0.18 13.63
N ASP A 207 -16.36 0.11 14.70
CA ASP A 207 -16.81 -0.33 16.03
C ASP A 207 -17.93 0.56 16.60
N GLU A 208 -17.75 1.89 16.60
CA GLU A 208 -18.75 2.82 17.13
C GLU A 208 -19.99 2.86 16.24
N GLN A 209 -19.81 2.81 14.92
CA GLN A 209 -20.90 2.65 13.95
C GLN A 209 -21.75 1.42 14.26
N ALA A 210 -21.14 0.24 14.28
CA ALA A 210 -21.84 -1.03 14.48
C ALA A 210 -22.60 -1.05 15.81
N ALA A 211 -21.98 -0.52 16.88
CA ALA A 211 -22.61 -0.41 18.20
C ALA A 211 -23.81 0.56 18.22
N ALA A 212 -23.69 1.72 17.58
CA ALA A 212 -24.79 2.70 17.47
C ALA A 212 -25.96 2.17 16.64
N LEU A 213 -25.65 1.48 15.53
CA LEU A 213 -26.64 0.83 14.68
C LEU A 213 -27.36 -0.31 15.42
N HIS A 214 -26.64 -1.11 16.22
CA HIS A 214 -27.25 -2.09 17.13
C HIS A 214 -28.19 -1.44 18.14
N GLY A 215 -27.77 -0.32 18.72
CA GLY A 215 -28.57 0.47 19.67
C GLY A 215 -29.81 1.14 19.04
N GLY A 216 -29.88 1.24 17.72
CA GLY A 216 -30.97 1.91 17.00
C GLY A 216 -30.95 3.44 17.17
N ASP A 217 -29.82 4.02 17.57
CA ASP A 217 -29.68 5.45 17.84
C ASP A 217 -28.31 5.97 17.36
N ILE A 218 -28.31 6.87 16.38
CA ILE A 218 -27.11 7.52 15.83
C ILE A 218 -26.88 8.93 16.40
N SER A 219 -27.50 9.28 17.53
CA SER A 219 -27.37 10.60 18.16
C SER A 219 -25.93 11.01 18.43
N ALA A 220 -25.01 10.06 18.60
CA ALA A 220 -23.59 10.34 18.82
C ALA A 220 -22.95 11.06 17.61
N PHE A 221 -23.40 10.76 16.39
CA PHE A 221 -22.76 11.23 15.17
C PHE A 221 -23.42 12.49 14.64
N GLY A 222 -22.60 13.42 14.15
CA GLY A 222 -23.05 14.65 13.50
C GLY A 222 -22.00 15.73 13.47
N TYR A 223 -22.11 16.66 12.53
CA TYR A 223 -21.18 17.77 12.35
C TYR A 223 -21.87 19.12 12.54
N VAL A 224 -21.27 19.97 13.37
CA VAL A 224 -21.78 21.32 13.63
C VAL A 224 -21.16 22.30 12.63
N VAL A 225 -22.01 23.01 11.91
CA VAL A 225 -21.60 23.99 10.90
C VAL A 225 -22.40 25.28 11.03
N SER A 226 -21.77 26.44 10.79
CA SER A 226 -22.50 27.70 10.68
C SER A 226 -23.12 27.83 9.29
N ALA A 227 -24.37 28.29 9.23
CA ALA A 227 -25.01 28.66 7.97
C ALA A 227 -24.23 29.76 7.23
N ASP A 228 -23.52 30.63 7.97
CA ASP A 228 -22.73 31.70 7.39
C ASP A 228 -21.40 31.20 6.81
N ASP A 229 -20.79 30.16 7.39
CA ASP A 229 -19.60 29.52 6.82
C ASP A 229 -19.88 28.99 5.41
N LEU A 230 -21.05 28.35 5.24
CA LEU A 230 -21.49 27.81 3.96
C LEU A 230 -21.79 28.92 2.94
N LYS A 231 -22.42 30.02 3.37
CA LYS A 231 -22.79 31.14 2.47
C LYS A 231 -21.61 32.03 2.09
N SER A 232 -20.68 32.25 3.02
CA SER A 232 -19.54 33.17 2.83
C SER A 232 -18.36 32.52 2.12
N GLY A 233 -18.44 31.22 1.84
CA GLY A 233 -17.42 30.51 1.07
C GLY A 233 -16.19 30.17 1.90
N VAL A 234 -16.35 29.84 3.19
CA VAL A 234 -15.22 29.50 4.07
C VAL A 234 -14.53 28.24 3.59
N THR A 235 -13.20 28.23 3.68
CA THR A 235 -12.37 27.03 3.55
C THR A 235 -11.74 26.72 4.91
N ARG A 236 -11.96 25.50 5.42
CA ARG A 236 -11.37 24.96 6.64
C ARG A 236 -11.13 23.47 6.43
N ILE A 237 -9.87 23.07 6.42
CA ILE A 237 -9.48 21.66 6.29
C ILE A 237 -9.37 21.05 7.70
N ALA A 238 -9.79 19.80 7.85
CA ALA A 238 -9.66 19.04 9.08
C ALA A 238 -8.19 18.93 9.49
N ASP A 239 -7.94 19.07 10.80
CA ASP A 239 -6.62 18.89 11.40
C ASP A 239 -6.55 17.46 11.94
N VAL A 240 -5.78 16.60 11.27
CA VAL A 240 -5.61 15.19 11.66
C VAL A 240 -4.36 15.07 12.52
N GLY A 241 -4.55 14.52 13.71
CA GLY A 241 -3.48 14.32 14.68
C GLY A 241 -2.61 13.08 14.40
N PRO A 242 -1.64 12.83 15.29
CA PRO A 242 -0.99 11.52 15.38
C PRO A 242 -2.00 10.42 15.75
N GLY A 243 -1.68 9.18 15.41
CA GLY A 243 -2.54 8.04 15.70
C GLY A 243 -2.70 7.08 14.52
N LEU A 244 -3.55 6.09 14.74
CA LEU A 244 -3.95 5.13 13.72
C LEU A 244 -5.19 5.65 12.99
N HIS A 245 -5.13 5.66 11.67
CA HIS A 245 -6.21 6.09 10.80
C HIS A 245 -6.38 5.13 9.61
N GLU A 246 -7.54 5.20 8.97
CA GLU A 246 -7.68 4.79 7.58
C GLU A 246 -7.36 5.96 6.65
N ARG A 247 -6.59 5.67 5.60
CA ARG A 247 -6.36 6.58 4.48
C ARG A 247 -6.86 5.92 3.20
N VAL A 248 -7.51 6.71 2.36
CA VAL A 248 -8.09 6.23 1.10
C VAL A 248 -7.47 6.97 -0.07
N TYR A 249 -6.95 6.23 -1.04
CA TYR A 249 -6.48 6.76 -2.32
C TYR A 249 -7.40 6.31 -3.45
N LYS A 250 -7.28 6.97 -4.60
CA LYS A 250 -7.97 6.57 -5.82
C LYS A 250 -6.98 5.88 -6.75
N SER A 251 -7.15 4.58 -6.92
CA SER A 251 -6.45 3.74 -7.89
C SER A 251 -6.81 4.15 -9.33
N ASP A 252 -5.82 4.05 -10.22
CA ASP A 252 -5.97 4.27 -11.66
C ASP A 252 -6.66 3.11 -12.39
N TYR A 253 -6.90 2.01 -11.69
CA TYR A 253 -7.56 0.83 -12.21
C TYR A 253 -8.57 0.23 -11.24
N THR A 254 -9.45 -0.60 -11.79
CA THR A 254 -10.52 -1.31 -11.08
C THR A 254 -10.56 -2.77 -11.54
N LEU A 255 -11.22 -3.63 -10.78
CA LEU A 255 -11.38 -5.05 -11.11
C LEU A 255 -12.83 -5.41 -11.40
N GLY A 256 -13.06 -6.50 -12.14
CA GLY A 256 -14.41 -7.02 -12.40
C GLY A 256 -15.39 -5.95 -12.92
N ARG A 257 -16.45 -5.69 -12.14
CA ARG A 257 -17.51 -4.73 -12.48
C ARG A 257 -17.11 -3.25 -12.37
N GLY A 258 -15.94 -2.95 -11.81
CA GLY A 258 -15.40 -1.60 -11.71
C GLY A 258 -15.69 -0.87 -10.39
N GLU A 259 -16.55 -1.42 -9.53
CA GLU A 259 -16.98 -0.78 -8.29
C GLU A 259 -17.47 -1.80 -7.23
N GLY A 260 -17.57 -1.32 -5.99
CA GLY A 260 -18.01 -2.11 -4.83
C GLY A 260 -17.08 -3.27 -4.47
N MET A 261 -17.66 -4.31 -3.85
CA MET A 261 -16.92 -5.50 -3.41
C MET A 261 -17.68 -6.81 -3.67
N THR A 262 -17.02 -7.96 -3.58
CA THR A 262 -17.67 -9.29 -3.65
C THR A 262 -17.30 -10.16 -2.46
N TYR A 263 -18.28 -10.86 -1.88
CA TYR A 263 -18.00 -11.76 -0.75
C TYR A 263 -17.19 -12.99 -1.17
N GLN A 264 -17.32 -13.43 -2.42
CA GLN A 264 -16.64 -14.63 -2.93
C GLN A 264 -15.21 -14.35 -3.41
N GLY A 265 -14.91 -13.09 -3.72
CA GLY A 265 -13.66 -12.72 -4.36
C GLY A 265 -13.62 -13.08 -5.85
N ILE A 266 -12.83 -12.33 -6.62
CA ILE A 266 -12.39 -12.73 -7.96
C ILE A 266 -11.11 -13.55 -7.78
N PRO A 267 -11.08 -14.82 -8.22
CA PRO A 267 -9.88 -15.63 -8.07
C PRO A 267 -8.74 -15.04 -8.93
N GLY A 268 -7.52 -15.10 -8.40
CA GLY A 268 -6.32 -14.82 -9.20
C GLY A 268 -6.03 -15.92 -10.21
N GLU A 269 -4.94 -15.76 -10.97
CA GLU A 269 -4.58 -16.69 -12.04
C GLU A 269 -4.25 -18.10 -11.54
N GLN A 270 -3.95 -18.22 -10.24
CA GLN A 270 -3.48 -19.46 -9.62
C GLN A 270 -4.53 -20.03 -8.65
N ALA A 271 -5.10 -21.18 -9.01
CA ALA A 271 -5.97 -21.92 -8.10
C ALA A 271 -5.14 -22.64 -7.04
N ALA A 272 -5.39 -22.32 -5.76
CA ALA A 272 -4.78 -22.99 -4.62
C ALA A 272 -5.71 -22.94 -3.39
N PRO A 273 -5.58 -23.87 -2.42
CA PRO A 273 -6.37 -23.86 -1.19
C PRO A 273 -6.29 -22.56 -0.38
N ILE A 274 -5.11 -21.95 -0.30
CA ILE A 274 -4.90 -20.58 0.23
C ILE A 274 -4.49 -19.66 -0.92
N GLY A 275 -5.29 -19.71 -2.00
CA GLY A 275 -5.03 -19.03 -3.26
C GLY A 275 -5.31 -17.54 -3.26
N GLN A 276 -5.15 -16.93 -4.43
CA GLN A 276 -5.42 -15.51 -4.59
C GLN A 276 -6.91 -15.23 -4.72
N ALA A 277 -7.40 -14.25 -3.98
CA ALA A 277 -8.76 -13.72 -4.14
C ALA A 277 -8.79 -12.20 -3.93
N PHE A 278 -9.46 -11.51 -4.84
CA PHE A 278 -9.61 -10.05 -4.83
C PHE A 278 -11.07 -9.67 -4.56
N HIS A 279 -11.33 -9.02 -3.44
CA HIS A 279 -12.68 -8.73 -2.97
C HIS A 279 -13.12 -7.29 -3.25
N PHE A 280 -12.20 -6.34 -3.27
CA PHE A 280 -12.50 -4.91 -3.31
C PHE A 280 -12.16 -4.32 -4.68
N LEU A 281 -13.21 -4.07 -5.47
CA LEU A 281 -13.11 -3.95 -6.92
C LEU A 281 -13.05 -2.52 -7.42
N GLY A 282 -13.48 -1.56 -6.59
CA GLY A 282 -13.64 -0.16 -6.95
C GLY A 282 -12.34 0.63 -7.02
N ALA A 283 -12.45 1.88 -7.46
CA ALA A 283 -11.29 2.76 -7.62
C ALA A 283 -10.76 3.28 -6.28
N TYR A 284 -11.59 3.42 -5.26
CA TYR A 284 -11.16 3.92 -3.95
C TYR A 284 -10.69 2.75 -3.11
N GLN A 285 -9.43 2.77 -2.69
CA GLN A 285 -8.83 1.68 -1.92
C GLN A 285 -8.29 2.21 -0.58
N PRO A 286 -8.62 1.54 0.55
CA PRO A 286 -8.13 1.93 1.85
C PRO A 286 -6.76 1.32 2.16
N PHE A 287 -6.05 2.00 3.05
CA PHE A 287 -4.92 1.45 3.78
C PHE A 287 -4.89 2.02 5.20
N ALA A 288 -4.37 1.25 6.15
CA ALA A 288 -4.14 1.74 7.50
C ALA A 288 -2.85 2.53 7.52
N ILE A 289 -2.86 3.64 8.25
CA ILE A 289 -1.70 4.48 8.47
C ILE A 289 -1.58 4.82 9.95
N TYR A 290 -0.39 4.62 10.52
CA TYR A 290 -0.06 5.14 11.84
C TYR A 290 0.88 6.34 11.70
N LEU A 291 0.45 7.49 12.20
CA LEU A 291 1.21 8.74 12.23
C LEU A 291 1.86 8.91 13.61
N PRO A 292 3.20 8.98 13.71
CA PRO A 292 3.86 9.16 15.00
C PRO A 292 3.75 10.60 15.51
N ASP A 293 3.83 10.79 16.83
CA ASP A 293 3.75 12.09 17.49
C ASP A 293 4.88 13.05 17.10
N LYS A 294 6.06 12.48 16.82
CA LYS A 294 7.27 13.25 16.52
C LYS A 294 7.18 13.89 15.14
N ARG A 295 7.70 15.12 15.00
CA ARG A 295 7.75 15.81 13.70
C ARG A 295 8.73 15.13 12.73
N GLY A 296 8.42 15.18 11.44
CA GLY A 296 9.27 14.65 10.37
C GLY A 296 10.58 15.43 10.10
N PRO A 297 11.39 14.98 9.12
CA PRO A 297 11.07 13.89 8.22
C PRO A 297 10.98 12.54 8.94
N HIS A 298 10.01 11.72 8.55
CA HIS A 298 9.76 10.41 9.13
C HIS A 298 10.50 9.35 8.32
N GLY A 299 10.94 8.27 8.95
CA GLY A 299 11.09 7.03 8.19
C GLY A 299 9.71 6.49 7.79
N LEU A 300 9.69 5.44 6.99
CA LEU A 300 8.45 4.72 6.67
C LEU A 300 8.67 3.23 6.87
N GLN A 301 7.66 2.54 7.36
CA GLN A 301 7.64 1.09 7.39
C GLN A 301 6.35 0.56 6.82
N LEU A 302 6.47 -0.12 5.67
CA LEU A 302 5.39 -0.89 5.10
C LEU A 302 5.24 -2.17 5.94
N VAL A 303 4.05 -2.43 6.45
CA VAL A 303 3.71 -3.57 7.30
C VAL A 303 2.63 -4.37 6.59
N LEU A 304 3.02 -5.39 5.84
CA LEU A 304 2.11 -6.23 5.07
C LEU A 304 1.36 -7.21 5.99
N HIS A 305 0.04 -7.21 5.90
CA HIS A 305 -0.84 -8.07 6.70
C HIS A 305 -0.75 -9.56 6.28
N GLY A 306 -1.15 -10.46 7.19
CA GLY A 306 -1.25 -11.89 6.92
C GLY A 306 -2.44 -12.23 6.03
N TYR A 307 -2.50 -13.51 5.64
CA TYR A 307 -3.63 -14.03 4.87
C TYR A 307 -4.90 -13.97 5.74
N CYS A 308 -6.01 -13.46 5.22
CA CYS A 308 -7.25 -13.23 5.98
C CYS A 308 -7.16 -12.20 7.13
N ASP A 309 -6.04 -11.49 7.36
CA ASP A 309 -5.90 -10.50 8.47
C ASP A 309 -6.36 -9.09 8.08
N ALA A 310 -6.96 -8.34 9.00
CA ALA A 310 -7.35 -6.95 8.80
C ALA A 310 -6.17 -6.02 8.51
N LEU A 311 -6.42 -5.00 7.68
CA LEU A 311 -5.41 -4.03 7.28
C LEU A 311 -4.84 -3.24 8.48
N ASN A 312 -5.57 -3.13 9.58
CA ASN A 312 -5.08 -2.49 10.80
C ASN A 312 -4.62 -3.48 11.89
N PHE A 313 -4.61 -4.80 11.64
CA PHE A 313 -4.36 -5.81 12.68
C PHE A 313 -3.02 -5.60 13.42
N ALA A 314 -1.94 -5.35 12.68
CA ALA A 314 -0.63 -5.08 13.27
C ALA A 314 -0.55 -3.66 13.83
N LEU A 315 -1.03 -2.67 13.07
CA LEU A 315 -0.94 -1.25 13.42
C LEU A 315 -1.82 -0.86 14.61
N GLY A 316 -2.90 -1.61 14.89
CA GLY A 316 -3.77 -1.41 16.05
C GLY A 316 -3.14 -1.85 17.38
N LYS A 317 -1.96 -2.46 17.34
CA LYS A 317 -1.29 -2.98 18.53
C LYS A 317 -0.34 -1.95 19.15
N PRO A 318 -0.44 -1.67 20.47
CA PRO A 318 0.37 -0.64 21.12
C PRO A 318 1.88 -0.85 21.02
N GLY A 319 2.36 -2.10 21.08
CA GLY A 319 3.78 -2.42 20.97
C GLY A 319 4.32 -2.14 19.58
N MET A 320 3.58 -2.49 18.52
CA MET A 320 3.93 -2.13 17.13
C MET A 320 4.06 -0.61 16.97
N GLN A 321 3.04 0.13 17.43
CA GLN A 321 3.03 1.60 17.42
C GLN A 321 4.22 2.18 18.20
N GLN A 322 4.46 1.68 19.41
CA GLN A 322 5.51 2.19 20.29
C GLN A 322 6.92 1.91 19.77
N GLU A 323 7.18 0.69 19.27
CA GLU A 323 8.54 0.25 18.94
C GLU A 323 8.98 0.69 17.54
N PHE A 324 8.07 0.68 16.57
CA PHE A 324 8.36 1.09 15.20
C PHE A 324 7.88 2.50 14.88
N GLY A 325 6.66 2.86 15.27
CA GLY A 325 6.12 4.21 15.04
C GLY A 325 6.87 5.25 15.88
N GLU A 326 6.61 5.27 17.18
CA GLU A 326 7.16 6.26 18.12
C GLU A 326 8.66 6.11 18.34
N GLY A 327 9.11 4.88 18.55
CA GLY A 327 10.51 4.55 18.83
C GLY A 327 11.44 4.96 17.70
N ARG A 328 10.97 4.91 16.45
CA ARG A 328 11.76 5.20 15.24
C ARG A 328 11.33 6.40 14.45
N ASN A 329 10.29 7.09 14.89
CA ASN A 329 9.68 8.17 14.11
C ASN A 329 9.36 7.69 12.69
N ARG A 330 8.67 6.55 12.58
CA ARG A 330 8.24 5.98 11.31
C ARG A 330 6.75 6.13 11.14
N ILE A 331 6.33 6.52 9.95
CA ILE A 331 4.96 6.29 9.51
C ILE A 331 4.84 4.79 9.23
N LEU A 332 3.83 4.13 9.79
CA LEU A 332 3.53 2.73 9.49
C LEU A 332 2.39 2.68 8.49
N VAL A 333 2.49 1.83 7.47
CA VAL A 333 1.50 1.73 6.39
C VAL A 333 1.15 0.27 6.17
N THR A 334 -0.15 -0.06 6.09
CA THR A 334 -0.62 -1.39 5.70
C THR A 334 -1.70 -1.28 4.63
N PRO A 335 -1.38 -1.60 3.36
CA PRO A 335 -2.36 -1.61 2.27
C PRO A 335 -3.33 -2.77 2.41
N LEU A 336 -4.59 -2.59 1.98
CA LEU A 336 -5.55 -3.68 1.85
C LEU A 336 -5.20 -4.63 0.68
N GLY A 337 -4.53 -4.12 -0.36
CA GLY A 337 -4.03 -4.93 -1.48
C GLY A 337 -5.12 -5.68 -2.24
N ARG A 338 -6.27 -5.04 -2.50
CA ARG A 338 -7.50 -5.64 -3.07
C ARG A 338 -8.16 -6.73 -2.23
N GLY A 339 -7.72 -6.91 -0.99
CA GLY A 339 -8.37 -7.78 -0.02
C GLY A 339 -7.39 -8.71 0.72
N PRO A 340 -7.93 -9.51 1.66
CA PRO A 340 -7.15 -10.33 2.59
C PRO A 340 -6.25 -11.40 1.97
N ALA A 341 -6.40 -11.69 0.68
CA ALA A 341 -5.84 -12.86 0.03
C ALA A 341 -5.16 -12.51 -1.31
N GLY A 342 -4.71 -11.27 -1.51
CA GLY A 342 -4.12 -10.83 -2.78
C GLY A 342 -2.70 -11.35 -3.05
N TRP A 343 -2.02 -11.87 -2.02
CA TRP A 343 -0.61 -12.32 -2.08
C TRP A 343 0.36 -11.29 -2.67
N TYR A 344 0.05 -9.99 -2.62
CA TYR A 344 0.97 -8.91 -3.03
C TYR A 344 1.60 -9.12 -4.40
N SER A 345 0.81 -9.63 -5.35
CA SER A 345 1.18 -9.83 -6.75
C SER A 345 0.10 -9.25 -7.66
N GLY A 346 0.46 -8.89 -8.89
CA GLY A 346 -0.48 -8.32 -9.87
C GLY A 346 -1.17 -7.07 -9.33
N PRO A 347 -2.52 -7.02 -9.26
CA PRO A 347 -3.20 -5.83 -8.74
C PRO A 347 -2.87 -5.56 -7.25
N SER A 348 -2.72 -6.61 -6.44
CA SER A 348 -2.36 -6.45 -5.01
C SER A 348 -0.97 -5.80 -4.84
N GLU A 349 -0.04 -6.12 -5.75
CA GLU A 349 1.28 -5.48 -5.77
C GLU A 349 1.22 -4.00 -6.17
N ARG A 350 0.42 -3.66 -7.19
CA ARG A 350 0.23 -2.25 -7.59
C ARG A 350 -0.36 -1.42 -6.44
N ASP A 351 -1.34 -1.96 -5.73
CA ASP A 351 -1.94 -1.28 -4.58
C ASP A 351 -0.93 -1.02 -3.43
N VAL A 352 0.05 -1.91 -3.24
CA VAL A 352 1.13 -1.68 -2.27
C VAL A 352 1.98 -0.48 -2.69
N LEU A 353 2.35 -0.40 -3.97
CA LEU A 353 3.11 0.72 -4.51
C LEU A 353 2.30 2.02 -4.48
N ASP A 354 1.01 1.98 -4.80
CA ASP A 354 0.12 3.15 -4.72
C ASP A 354 0.01 3.70 -3.30
N ALA A 355 -0.13 2.84 -2.28
CA ALA A 355 -0.18 3.27 -0.88
C ALA A 355 1.14 3.91 -0.41
N LEU A 356 2.29 3.40 -0.89
CA LEU A 356 3.60 4.01 -0.65
C LEU A 356 3.69 5.39 -1.30
N ASP A 357 3.42 5.46 -2.61
CA ASP A 357 3.48 6.69 -3.40
C ASP A 357 2.54 7.77 -2.82
N ASP A 358 1.35 7.37 -2.39
CA ASP A 358 0.39 8.25 -1.72
C ASP A 358 0.92 8.80 -0.38
N THR A 359 1.52 7.93 0.43
CA THR A 359 2.08 8.31 1.74
C THR A 359 3.26 9.28 1.58
N GLU A 360 4.15 9.02 0.63
CA GLU A 360 5.28 9.90 0.34
C GLU A 360 4.84 11.26 -0.23
N ALA A 361 3.76 11.29 -1.01
CA ALA A 361 3.20 12.53 -1.52
C ALA A 361 2.52 13.34 -0.41
N ALA A 362 1.90 12.67 0.56
CA ALA A 362 1.14 13.30 1.64
C ALA A 362 2.02 13.77 2.81
N TYR A 363 3.13 13.09 3.09
CA TYR A 363 3.94 13.32 4.28
C TYR A 363 5.43 13.53 3.96
N ARG A 364 6.14 14.19 4.88
CA ARG A 364 7.59 14.36 4.77
C ARG A 364 8.31 13.07 5.14
N VAL A 365 8.51 12.18 4.17
CA VAL A 365 9.22 10.91 4.33
C VAL A 365 10.69 11.04 3.91
N ASP A 366 11.61 10.50 4.70
CA ASP A 366 12.98 10.21 4.28
C ASP A 366 13.00 8.85 3.60
N THR A 367 12.92 8.87 2.27
CA THR A 367 12.86 7.66 1.44
C THR A 367 14.11 6.77 1.57
N ARG A 368 15.18 7.28 2.19
CA ARG A 368 16.39 6.49 2.49
C ARG A 368 16.24 5.60 3.72
N GLN A 369 15.17 5.75 4.49
CA GLN A 369 14.89 5.02 5.73
C GLN A 369 13.61 4.17 5.65
N GLU A 370 13.14 3.91 4.43
CA GLU A 370 11.95 3.09 4.22
C GLU A 370 12.30 1.62 4.33
N ILE A 371 11.60 0.88 5.17
CA ILE A 371 11.74 -0.56 5.25
C ILE A 371 10.42 -1.24 4.96
N ILE A 372 10.50 -2.48 4.53
CA ILE A 372 9.35 -3.35 4.34
C ILE A 372 9.33 -4.45 5.38
N SER A 373 8.15 -4.81 5.85
CA SER A 373 7.96 -5.87 6.81
C SER A 373 6.60 -6.51 6.64
N GLY A 374 6.41 -7.70 7.20
CA GLY A 374 5.12 -8.37 7.10
C GLY A 374 5.08 -9.73 7.77
N TYR A 375 3.86 -10.19 7.99
CA TYR A 375 3.57 -11.40 8.76
C TYR A 375 2.98 -12.48 7.85
N SER A 376 3.48 -13.72 7.88
CA SER A 376 2.90 -14.85 7.12
C SER A 376 2.83 -14.58 5.60
N MET A 377 1.65 -14.41 4.99
CA MET A 377 1.50 -13.91 3.61
C MET A 377 2.21 -12.55 3.42
N GLY A 378 2.16 -11.67 4.41
CA GLY A 378 2.90 -10.41 4.43
C GLY A 378 4.41 -10.60 4.47
N GLY A 379 4.90 -11.67 5.11
CA GLY A 379 6.32 -12.02 5.09
C GLY A 379 6.77 -12.52 3.71
N TYR A 380 5.92 -13.27 3.01
CA TYR A 380 6.12 -13.56 1.58
C TYR A 380 6.18 -12.27 0.75
N GLY A 381 5.20 -11.36 0.92
CA GLY A 381 5.19 -10.07 0.23
C GLY A 381 6.43 -9.23 0.54
N THR A 382 6.97 -9.36 1.76
CA THR A 382 8.21 -8.70 2.18
C THR A 382 9.41 -9.19 1.38
N TYR A 383 9.59 -10.51 1.23
CA TYR A 383 10.62 -11.06 0.34
C TYR A 383 10.41 -10.61 -1.10
N ARG A 384 9.21 -10.86 -1.64
CA ARG A 384 8.88 -10.56 -3.04
C ARG A 384 9.24 -9.12 -3.39
N LEU A 385 8.74 -8.15 -2.63
CA LEU A 385 8.96 -6.75 -2.96
C LEU A 385 10.39 -6.29 -2.67
N ALA A 386 11.06 -6.81 -1.64
CA ALA A 386 12.47 -6.51 -1.40
C ALA A 386 13.39 -7.07 -2.52
N GLU A 387 13.01 -8.21 -3.10
CA GLU A 387 13.75 -8.89 -4.17
C GLU A 387 13.47 -8.28 -5.55
N LEU A 388 12.24 -7.85 -5.80
CA LEU A 388 11.82 -7.25 -7.08
C LEU A 388 12.08 -5.74 -7.16
N TYR A 389 12.14 -5.05 -6.02
CA TYR A 389 12.46 -3.62 -5.92
C TYR A 389 13.63 -3.37 -4.94
N PRO A 390 14.82 -3.96 -5.17
CA PRO A 390 15.92 -3.89 -4.22
C PRO A 390 16.53 -2.48 -4.07
N ASP A 391 16.15 -1.56 -4.94
CA ASP A 391 16.48 -0.14 -4.91
C ASP A 391 15.40 0.75 -4.27
N ARG A 392 14.31 0.15 -3.77
CA ARG A 392 13.23 0.86 -3.05
C ARG A 392 13.41 0.86 -1.54
N PHE A 393 13.88 -0.24 -0.96
CA PHE A 393 13.88 -0.44 0.49
C PHE A 393 15.28 -0.37 1.11
N ALA A 394 15.38 0.32 2.24
CA ALA A 394 16.57 0.40 3.08
C ALA A 394 16.90 -0.92 3.79
N GLY A 395 15.93 -1.82 3.89
CA GLY A 395 16.03 -3.13 4.50
C GLY A 395 14.65 -3.75 4.68
N PHE A 396 14.62 -4.96 5.25
CA PHE A 396 13.35 -5.65 5.52
C PHE A 396 13.32 -6.41 6.85
N ILE A 397 12.10 -6.63 7.37
CA ILE A 397 11.84 -7.49 8.53
C ILE A 397 10.73 -8.48 8.20
N ASP A 398 11.07 -9.76 8.19
CA ASP A 398 10.13 -10.85 7.92
C ASP A 398 9.71 -11.56 9.22
N TRP A 399 8.40 -11.74 9.42
CA TRP A 399 7.81 -12.51 10.51
C TRP A 399 7.07 -13.74 9.96
N VAL A 400 7.63 -14.93 10.18
CA VAL A 400 7.10 -16.23 9.74
C VAL A 400 6.63 -16.24 8.29
N GLY A 401 7.36 -15.58 7.39
CA GLY A 401 6.97 -15.39 6.00
C GLY A 401 6.89 -16.69 5.23
N TYR A 402 5.85 -16.81 4.40
CA TYR A 402 5.71 -17.94 3.51
C TYR A 402 6.81 -17.94 2.43
N THR A 403 7.53 -19.05 2.25
CA THR A 403 8.62 -19.16 1.27
C THR A 403 8.35 -20.25 0.23
N ASP A 404 8.00 -21.46 0.70
CA ASP A 404 7.46 -22.57 -0.10
C ASP A 404 6.76 -23.62 0.80
N CYS A 405 6.30 -24.73 0.22
CA CYS A 405 5.71 -25.85 0.96
C CYS A 405 6.43 -27.20 0.86
N LEU A 406 7.60 -27.29 0.22
CA LEU A 406 8.26 -28.58 -0.06
C LEU A 406 9.75 -28.57 0.31
N THR A 407 10.02 -28.50 1.61
CA THR A 407 11.30 -28.87 2.24
C THR A 407 12.54 -28.16 1.68
N GLY A 408 12.37 -27.01 1.04
CA GLY A 408 13.51 -26.19 0.65
C GLY A 408 14.37 -26.80 -0.47
N THR A 409 13.79 -27.59 -1.37
CA THR A 409 14.52 -28.04 -2.57
C THR A 409 14.23 -27.11 -3.76
N PRO A 410 15.26 -26.68 -4.51
CA PRO A 410 15.09 -25.94 -5.78
C PRO A 410 14.29 -26.70 -6.87
N LEU A 411 13.88 -27.95 -6.58
CA LEU A 411 13.12 -28.82 -7.48
C LEU A 411 11.60 -28.71 -7.28
N ALA A 412 11.13 -27.94 -6.30
CA ALA A 412 9.73 -27.58 -6.13
C ALA A 412 9.49 -26.15 -6.62
N GLY A 413 9.65 -25.94 -7.93
CA GLY A 413 9.03 -24.78 -8.56
C GLY A 413 7.54 -24.78 -8.20
N ARG A 414 7.09 -23.68 -7.58
CA ARG A 414 5.69 -23.36 -7.24
C ARG A 414 5.01 -24.34 -6.29
N CYS A 415 4.68 -23.86 -5.09
CA CYS A 415 3.86 -24.63 -4.16
C CYS A 415 2.38 -24.65 -4.62
N PRO A 416 1.72 -25.82 -4.76
CA PRO A 416 0.31 -25.90 -5.14
C PRO A 416 -0.67 -25.56 -3.99
N LEU A 417 -0.15 -25.32 -2.78
CA LEU A 417 -0.96 -24.98 -1.62
C LEU A 417 -1.19 -23.47 -1.51
N GLY A 418 -0.21 -22.65 -1.92
CA GLY A 418 -0.17 -21.19 -1.80
C GLY A 418 -0.66 -20.43 -3.04
N GLY A 419 -1.21 -19.23 -2.84
CA GLY A 419 -1.39 -18.23 -3.89
C GLY A 419 -0.13 -17.39 -4.19
N ALA A 420 1.00 -17.73 -3.58
CA ALA A 420 2.30 -17.10 -3.84
C ALA A 420 2.69 -17.25 -5.32
N ASP A 421 3.15 -16.15 -5.90
CA ASP A 421 3.67 -16.11 -7.25
C ASP A 421 5.21 -16.02 -7.24
N GLY A 422 5.88 -17.06 -7.76
CA GLY A 422 7.33 -17.25 -7.59
C GLY A 422 7.74 -17.79 -6.22
N ASN A 423 9.05 -17.97 -6.02
CA ASN A 423 9.64 -18.47 -4.77
C ASN A 423 10.77 -17.52 -4.31
N PRO A 424 10.74 -16.99 -3.07
CA PRO A 424 11.81 -16.13 -2.55
C PRO A 424 13.22 -16.71 -2.72
N VAL A 425 13.38 -18.03 -2.56
CA VAL A 425 14.71 -18.66 -2.67
C VAL A 425 15.39 -18.41 -4.02
N ASP A 426 14.60 -18.23 -5.08
CA ASP A 426 15.09 -18.02 -6.44
C ASP A 426 15.70 -16.63 -6.63
N HIS A 427 15.32 -15.64 -5.81
CA HIS A 427 15.68 -14.23 -5.98
C HIS A 427 16.52 -13.65 -4.84
N VAL A 428 16.92 -14.45 -3.85
CA VAL A 428 17.82 -14.05 -2.73
C VAL A 428 19.04 -13.23 -3.16
N ARG A 429 19.58 -13.48 -4.37
CA ARG A 429 20.73 -12.71 -4.92
C ARG A 429 20.44 -11.22 -5.14
N ASN A 430 19.18 -10.85 -5.29
CA ASN A 430 18.74 -9.46 -5.48
C ASN A 430 18.91 -8.65 -4.19
N LEU A 431 18.97 -9.31 -3.04
CA LEU A 431 19.08 -8.69 -1.70
C LEU A 431 20.49 -8.23 -1.32
N ARG A 432 21.46 -8.18 -2.25
CA ARG A 432 22.87 -7.83 -1.96
C ARG A 432 23.02 -6.57 -1.11
N TRP A 433 22.19 -5.57 -1.37
CA TRP A 433 22.23 -4.28 -0.68
C TRP A 433 21.00 -3.98 0.16
N VAL A 434 20.17 -5.00 0.41
CA VAL A 434 18.94 -4.88 1.20
C VAL A 434 19.10 -5.77 2.45
N PRO A 435 19.66 -5.25 3.56
CA PRO A 435 19.83 -6.04 4.77
C PRO A 435 18.47 -6.43 5.36
N GLY A 436 18.36 -7.69 5.79
CA GLY A 436 17.09 -8.24 6.29
C GLY A 436 17.20 -8.92 7.64
N GLY A 437 16.15 -8.81 8.45
CA GLY A 437 15.93 -9.58 9.67
C GLY A 437 14.76 -10.55 9.49
N MET A 438 14.94 -11.83 9.78
CA MET A 438 13.94 -12.88 9.49
C MET A 438 13.67 -13.71 10.73
N LEU A 439 12.40 -13.92 11.04
CA LEU A 439 11.95 -14.61 12.24
C LEU A 439 11.13 -15.83 11.89
N TYR A 440 11.54 -16.99 12.41
CA TYR A 440 10.81 -18.24 12.22
C TYR A 440 10.58 -19.01 13.50
N SER A 441 9.42 -19.64 13.55
CA SER A 441 8.85 -20.33 14.69
C SER A 441 9.06 -21.84 14.57
N GLY A 442 9.58 -22.47 15.61
CA GLY A 442 9.92 -23.90 15.59
C GLY A 442 8.73 -24.85 15.71
N ALA A 443 7.63 -24.38 16.30
CA ALA A 443 6.41 -25.16 16.45
C ALA A 443 5.36 -24.85 15.36
N ASP A 444 5.64 -23.89 14.48
CA ASP A 444 4.75 -23.41 13.43
C ASP A 444 4.28 -24.52 12.47
N VAL A 445 2.98 -24.76 12.47
CA VAL A 445 2.31 -25.75 11.62
C VAL A 445 1.71 -25.16 10.35
N LEU A 446 1.67 -23.83 10.21
CA LEU A 446 1.11 -23.14 9.04
C LEU A 446 2.21 -22.79 8.03
N VAL A 447 3.29 -22.19 8.52
CA VAL A 447 4.51 -21.94 7.75
C VAL A 447 5.62 -22.79 8.35
N LEU A 448 5.85 -23.95 7.72
CA LEU A 448 6.81 -24.90 8.23
C LEU A 448 8.22 -24.29 8.23
N PRO A 449 8.96 -24.34 9.35
CA PRO A 449 10.31 -23.76 9.41
C PRO A 449 11.29 -24.42 8.43
N THR A 450 10.98 -25.62 7.93
CA THR A 450 11.81 -26.33 6.95
C THR A 450 11.86 -25.63 5.58
N SER A 451 10.79 -25.01 5.11
CA SER A 451 10.82 -24.24 3.85
C SER A 451 11.62 -22.96 4.01
N ALA A 452 11.50 -22.32 5.16
CA ALA A 452 12.20 -21.10 5.50
C ALA A 452 13.73 -21.30 5.64
N ILE A 453 14.15 -22.49 6.14
CA ILE A 453 15.57 -22.86 6.24
C ILE A 453 16.28 -22.83 4.87
N ALA A 454 15.60 -23.12 3.76
CA ALA A 454 16.25 -23.03 2.44
C ALA A 454 16.59 -21.59 2.04
N VAL A 455 15.72 -20.63 2.32
CA VAL A 455 16.02 -19.21 2.12
C VAL A 455 17.21 -18.79 2.99
N GLN A 456 17.23 -19.23 4.26
CA GLN A 456 18.36 -19.01 5.16
C GLN A 456 19.67 -19.59 4.62
N GLN A 457 19.66 -20.83 4.11
CA GLN A 457 20.82 -21.50 3.53
C GLN A 457 21.28 -20.80 2.26
N ALA A 458 20.36 -20.39 1.39
CA ALA A 458 20.66 -19.61 0.20
C ALA A 458 21.37 -18.30 0.58
N LEU A 459 20.82 -17.54 1.53
CA LEU A 459 21.42 -16.31 2.07
C LEU A 459 22.83 -16.57 2.64
N ALA A 460 23.02 -17.66 3.39
CA ALA A 460 24.31 -18.01 3.98
C ALA A 460 25.43 -18.18 2.94
N THR A 461 25.08 -18.56 1.70
CA THR A 461 26.06 -18.73 0.60
C THR A 461 26.42 -17.42 -0.12
N THR A 462 25.65 -16.35 0.09
CA THR A 462 25.84 -15.08 -0.64
C THR A 462 26.95 -14.20 -0.09
N GLY A 463 27.21 -14.29 1.23
CA GLY A 463 28.04 -13.33 1.96
C GLY A 463 27.38 -11.96 2.15
N TYR A 464 26.06 -11.83 1.99
CA TYR A 464 25.34 -10.57 2.24
C TYR A 464 25.10 -10.33 3.72
N GLN A 465 24.71 -9.11 4.09
CA GLN A 465 24.29 -8.81 5.46
C GLN A 465 22.86 -9.32 5.67
N TYR A 466 22.66 -10.15 6.69
CA TYR A 466 21.33 -10.63 7.09
C TYR A 466 21.35 -11.09 8.55
N GLN A 467 20.17 -11.19 9.14
CA GLN A 467 19.96 -11.74 10.46
C GLN A 467 18.78 -12.71 10.43
N TRP A 468 19.04 -13.95 10.85
CA TRP A 468 18.04 -14.99 11.02
C TRP A 468 17.85 -15.27 12.50
N TRP A 469 16.61 -15.25 12.98
CA TRP A 469 16.22 -15.66 14.32
C TRP A 469 15.28 -16.85 14.23
N PHE A 470 15.67 -17.94 14.88
CA PHE A 470 14.82 -19.11 15.04
C PHE A 470 14.38 -19.21 16.49
N HIS A 471 13.07 -19.20 16.73
CA HIS A 471 12.44 -19.29 18.04
C HIS A 471 11.84 -20.70 18.22
N PRO A 472 12.53 -21.65 18.88
CA PRO A 472 12.17 -23.07 18.84
C PRO A 472 10.79 -23.38 19.45
N VAL A 473 10.33 -22.56 20.39
CA VAL A 473 9.07 -22.76 21.15
C VAL A 473 7.93 -21.89 20.65
N ALA A 474 8.18 -21.02 19.68
CA ALA A 474 7.16 -20.15 19.12
C ALA A 474 6.30 -20.91 18.11
N GLU A 475 5.02 -20.57 18.10
CA GLU A 475 3.98 -20.91 17.11
C GLU A 475 3.73 -19.76 16.13
N HIS A 476 2.96 -20.01 15.07
CA HIS A 476 2.69 -19.05 13.99
C HIS A 476 2.25 -17.67 14.48
N GLY A 477 1.27 -17.61 15.40
CA GLY A 477 0.71 -16.35 15.92
C GLY A 477 1.43 -15.74 17.12
N THR A 478 2.55 -16.32 17.56
CA THR A 478 3.18 -15.97 18.85
C THR A 478 3.62 -14.51 18.90
N TYR A 479 4.33 -14.03 17.89
CA TYR A 479 4.90 -12.68 17.91
C TYR A 479 3.80 -11.61 17.87
N ALA A 480 2.80 -11.79 17.01
CA ALA A 480 1.64 -10.89 16.95
C ALA A 480 0.82 -10.88 18.25
N THR A 481 0.78 -11.98 18.99
CA THR A 481 0.09 -12.07 20.28
C THR A 481 0.86 -11.36 21.39
N LEU A 482 2.20 -11.52 21.42
CA LEU A 482 3.05 -10.93 22.44
C LEU A 482 3.31 -9.44 22.20
N ASP A 483 3.26 -8.98 20.95
CA ASP A 483 3.36 -7.57 20.56
C ASP A 483 4.61 -6.87 21.13
N ASP A 484 5.74 -7.58 21.15
CA ASP A 484 7.02 -7.05 21.60
C ASP A 484 8.04 -7.15 20.47
N TRP A 485 8.32 -5.99 19.88
CA TRP A 485 9.11 -5.84 18.66
C TRP A 485 10.46 -5.16 18.92
N ARG A 486 10.90 -5.09 20.19
CA ARG A 486 12.12 -4.35 20.58
C ARG A 486 13.36 -4.84 19.85
N LYS A 487 13.46 -6.16 19.59
CA LYS A 487 14.62 -6.80 18.95
C LYS A 487 14.72 -6.42 17.47
N GLU A 488 13.61 -6.54 16.77
CA GLU A 488 13.43 -6.32 15.33
C GLU A 488 13.48 -4.83 15.01
N SER A 489 12.81 -4.03 15.86
CA SER A 489 13.01 -2.59 15.90
C SER A 489 14.51 -2.34 16.05
N ARG A 490 15.20 -2.75 17.13
CA ARG A 490 16.64 -2.47 17.33
C ARG A 490 17.50 -2.80 16.11
N TYR A 491 17.30 -3.97 15.52
CA TYR A 491 18.04 -4.39 14.33
C TYR A 491 17.82 -3.46 13.13
N SER A 492 16.59 -3.02 12.88
CA SER A 492 16.27 -2.13 11.76
C SER A 492 16.71 -0.67 11.93
N SER A 493 17.34 -0.29 13.05
CA SER A 493 17.69 1.11 13.37
C SER A 493 18.77 1.71 12.47
N THR A 494 19.62 0.86 11.87
CA THR A 494 20.76 1.29 11.07
C THR A 494 20.60 0.96 9.58
N MET A 495 19.44 0.45 9.18
CA MET A 495 19.11 0.17 7.79
C MET A 495 19.01 1.48 7.01
N ALA A 496 19.64 1.53 5.84
CA ALA A 496 19.65 2.71 4.98
C ALA A 496 19.74 2.30 3.51
N LEU A 497 19.00 2.99 2.65
CA LEU A 497 18.92 2.69 1.22
C LEU A 497 20.27 2.86 0.52
N ALA A 498 20.67 1.83 -0.21
CA ALA A 498 21.77 1.87 -1.16
C ALA A 498 21.31 2.51 -2.47
N VAL A 499 21.84 3.68 -2.83
CA VAL A 499 21.36 4.43 -4.00
C VAL A 499 22.15 4.11 -5.27
N ASN A 500 23.48 4.03 -5.18
CA ASN A 500 24.34 3.77 -6.34
C ASN A 500 25.44 2.77 -5.96
N PRO A 501 25.09 1.51 -5.66
CA PRO A 501 26.09 0.52 -5.28
C PRO A 501 27.07 0.26 -6.44
N PRO A 502 28.37 0.05 -6.17
CA PRO A 502 29.34 -0.20 -7.23
C PRO A 502 29.14 -1.55 -7.94
N GLN A 503 28.39 -2.48 -7.35
CA GLN A 503 28.05 -3.77 -7.93
C GLN A 503 26.54 -3.98 -7.88
N VAL A 504 25.94 -4.39 -8.99
CA VAL A 504 24.55 -4.82 -9.06
C VAL A 504 24.52 -6.30 -9.39
N THR A 505 23.87 -7.07 -8.52
CA THR A 505 23.49 -8.45 -8.81
C THR A 505 21.98 -8.53 -8.79
N TYR A 506 21.41 -8.96 -9.89
CA TYR A 506 19.96 -8.93 -10.09
C TYR A 506 19.53 -10.06 -11.01
N ARG A 507 18.50 -10.78 -10.58
CA ARG A 507 17.77 -11.76 -11.36
C ARG A 507 16.46 -11.15 -11.78
N TYR A 508 16.25 -11.13 -13.09
CA TYR A 508 15.01 -10.69 -13.71
C TYR A 508 14.21 -11.91 -14.16
N ASP A 509 12.94 -11.96 -13.77
CA ASP A 509 11.97 -12.93 -14.28
C ASP A 509 10.82 -12.21 -15.01
N PRO A 510 10.75 -12.29 -16.34
CA PRO A 510 9.62 -11.74 -17.09
C PRO A 510 8.26 -12.32 -16.70
N GLN A 511 8.20 -13.50 -16.07
CA GLN A 511 6.93 -14.11 -15.65
C GLN A 511 6.29 -13.40 -14.45
N LEU A 512 7.07 -12.65 -13.66
CA LEU A 512 6.58 -11.90 -12.50
C LEU A 512 6.08 -10.50 -12.88
N ASP A 513 6.31 -10.05 -14.12
CA ASP A 513 5.81 -8.78 -14.63
C ASP A 513 4.29 -8.83 -14.80
N SER A 514 3.63 -7.70 -14.54
CA SER A 514 2.21 -7.52 -14.84
C SER A 514 1.97 -6.18 -15.52
N PRO A 515 2.27 -6.06 -16.84
CA PRO A 515 2.21 -4.79 -17.56
C PRO A 515 0.83 -4.14 -17.56
N THR A 516 -0.24 -4.92 -17.41
CA THR A 516 -1.62 -4.44 -17.27
C THR A 516 -1.77 -3.48 -16.07
N TYR A 517 -1.01 -3.70 -14.99
CA TYR A 517 -0.99 -2.87 -13.79
C TYR A 517 0.26 -1.98 -13.72
N GLY A 518 0.96 -1.80 -14.85
CA GLY A 518 2.19 -1.00 -14.91
C GLY A 518 3.40 -1.63 -14.20
N LEU A 519 3.34 -2.92 -13.85
CA LEU A 519 4.40 -3.61 -13.12
C LEU A 519 5.41 -4.23 -14.10
N ARG A 520 6.66 -3.79 -13.98
CA ARG A 520 7.82 -4.32 -14.71
C ARG A 520 9.03 -4.31 -13.79
N HIS A 521 9.65 -5.46 -13.63
CA HIS A 521 10.80 -5.68 -12.75
C HIS A 521 12.11 -5.73 -13.54
N ASP A 522 12.18 -4.98 -14.64
CA ASP A 522 13.29 -5.02 -15.60
C ASP A 522 14.47 -4.10 -15.21
N ARG A 523 14.56 -3.70 -13.94
CA ARG A 523 15.50 -2.71 -13.42
C ARG A 523 15.92 -2.97 -11.98
N ALA A 524 17.11 -2.47 -11.65
CA ALA A 524 17.59 -2.34 -10.28
C ALA A 524 18.74 -1.33 -10.24
N TYR A 525 18.67 -0.33 -9.35
CA TYR A 525 19.72 0.68 -9.18
C TYR A 525 20.06 1.40 -10.50
N TRP A 526 21.22 1.11 -11.10
CA TRP A 526 21.69 1.74 -12.34
C TRP A 526 21.58 0.85 -13.58
N ILE A 527 20.95 -0.33 -13.47
CA ILE A 527 20.56 -1.13 -14.63
C ILE A 527 19.05 -1.04 -14.88
N SER A 528 18.65 -1.10 -16.14
CA SER A 528 17.23 -1.10 -16.55
C SER A 528 17.05 -1.73 -17.93
N GLY A 529 15.79 -1.87 -18.38
CA GLY A 529 15.47 -2.35 -19.71
C GLY A 529 16.01 -3.75 -19.99
N LEU A 530 15.98 -4.61 -18.97
CA LEU A 530 16.42 -5.99 -19.07
C LEU A 530 15.46 -6.77 -19.96
N THR A 531 16.02 -7.59 -20.85
CA THR A 531 15.26 -8.59 -21.62
C THR A 531 16.04 -9.89 -21.64
N THR A 532 15.35 -11.02 -21.49
CA THR A 532 15.99 -12.33 -21.52
C THR A 532 16.25 -12.79 -22.96
N ALA A 533 17.27 -13.63 -23.16
CA ALA A 533 17.58 -14.20 -24.48
C ALA A 533 16.72 -15.42 -24.81
N HIS A 534 16.32 -16.15 -23.78
CA HIS A 534 15.46 -17.32 -23.79
C HIS A 534 14.46 -17.26 -22.64
N ASP A 535 13.44 -18.12 -22.68
CA ASP A 535 12.46 -18.26 -21.61
C ASP A 535 13.13 -18.59 -20.27
N GLY A 536 12.55 -18.06 -19.18
CA GLY A 536 13.08 -18.19 -17.81
C GLY A 536 13.89 -16.97 -17.37
N HIS A 537 14.56 -17.09 -16.23
CA HIS A 537 15.25 -15.96 -15.60
C HIS A 537 16.50 -15.51 -16.35
N GLY A 538 16.79 -14.21 -16.28
CA GLY A 538 18.06 -13.61 -16.68
C GLY A 538 18.83 -13.13 -15.45
N ASP A 539 20.14 -13.38 -15.42
CA ASP A 539 21.01 -13.01 -14.30
C ASP A 539 22.03 -11.95 -14.73
N VAL A 540 22.08 -10.87 -13.95
CA VAL A 540 23.06 -9.78 -14.06
C VAL A 540 23.96 -9.81 -12.83
N ASP A 541 25.27 -9.78 -13.03
CA ASP A 541 26.25 -9.44 -11.99
C ASP A 541 27.28 -8.50 -12.60
N LEU A 542 27.07 -7.18 -12.45
CA LEU A 542 27.94 -6.17 -13.03
C LEU A 542 28.51 -5.25 -11.95
N THR A 543 29.79 -4.92 -12.08
CA THR A 543 30.51 -3.98 -11.22
C THR A 543 31.03 -2.81 -12.05
N THR A 544 30.73 -1.58 -11.62
CA THR A 544 31.35 -0.35 -12.13
C THR A 544 32.44 0.13 -11.18
N GLN A 545 33.55 0.58 -11.74
CA GLN A 545 34.61 1.27 -11.03
C GLN A 545 34.55 2.79 -11.22
N GLY A 546 33.57 3.30 -11.98
CA GLY A 546 33.54 4.70 -12.43
C GLY A 546 33.51 5.71 -11.30
N CYS A 547 32.77 5.41 -10.23
CA CYS A 547 32.71 6.24 -9.02
C CYS A 547 33.79 5.89 -7.99
N GLY A 548 34.51 4.77 -8.16
CA GLY A 548 35.29 4.14 -7.09
C GLY A 548 34.37 3.57 -6.01
N GLY A 549 34.80 3.59 -4.74
CA GLY A 549 33.98 3.19 -3.59
C GLY A 549 34.56 1.99 -2.85
N SER A 550 33.70 1.16 -2.28
CA SER A 550 34.11 -0.08 -1.62
C SER A 550 32.99 -1.12 -1.66
N LEU A 551 33.37 -2.38 -1.47
CA LEU A 551 32.43 -3.50 -1.36
C LEU A 551 32.45 -4.00 0.10
N PRO A 552 31.29 -4.33 0.69
CA PRO A 552 31.23 -4.79 2.07
C PRO A 552 32.00 -6.10 2.23
N VAL A 553 32.69 -6.23 3.37
CA VAL A 553 33.26 -7.49 3.85
C VAL A 553 32.43 -7.91 5.05
N THR A 554 31.79 -9.06 4.94
CA THR A 554 30.92 -9.60 5.98
C THR A 554 31.63 -10.69 6.77
N MET A 555 31.18 -10.89 8.01
CA MET A 555 31.57 -12.00 8.86
C MET A 555 30.32 -12.68 9.37
N GLN A 556 30.33 -14.01 9.37
CA GLN A 556 29.26 -14.82 9.92
C GLN A 556 29.13 -14.58 11.43
N THR A 557 27.90 -14.48 11.90
CA THR A 557 27.53 -14.23 13.28
C THR A 557 26.54 -15.28 13.76
N SER A 558 26.63 -15.62 15.04
CA SER A 558 25.62 -16.42 15.73
C SER A 558 25.37 -15.85 17.11
N GLY A 559 24.22 -16.18 17.68
CA GLY A 559 23.81 -15.66 18.98
C GLY A 559 22.56 -16.34 19.51
N ALA A 560 22.18 -16.00 20.73
CA ALA A 560 20.96 -16.46 21.36
C ALA A 560 20.41 -15.36 22.27
N GLY A 561 19.12 -15.42 22.57
CA GLY A 561 18.45 -14.49 23.46
C GLY A 561 17.09 -15.01 23.92
N SER A 562 16.40 -14.21 24.74
CA SER A 562 15.13 -14.59 25.37
C SER A 562 13.91 -13.86 24.81
N ASP A 563 14.11 -12.78 24.04
CA ASP A 563 13.04 -11.81 23.81
C ASP A 563 12.38 -11.95 22.42
N PRO A 564 11.04 -11.89 22.33
CA PRO A 564 10.07 -12.01 23.43
C PRO A 564 9.87 -13.46 23.93
N VAL A 565 10.40 -14.43 23.16
CA VAL A 565 10.52 -15.84 23.53
C VAL A 565 11.91 -16.34 23.12
N PRO A 566 12.45 -17.42 23.73
CA PRO A 566 13.80 -17.89 23.46
C PRO A 566 14.10 -18.08 21.97
N TRP A 567 15.27 -17.63 21.54
CA TRP A 567 15.75 -17.76 20.17
C TRP A 567 17.23 -18.08 20.09
N VAL A 568 17.59 -18.69 18.97
CA VAL A 568 18.96 -18.79 18.46
C VAL A 568 19.02 -18.06 17.13
N SER A 569 20.22 -17.65 16.73
CA SER A 569 20.39 -16.84 15.55
C SER A 569 21.62 -17.22 14.75
N GLN A 570 21.52 -16.97 13.46
CA GLN A 570 22.59 -17.05 12.47
C GLN A 570 22.49 -15.81 11.59
N GLY A 571 23.58 -15.37 10.99
CA GLY A 571 23.55 -14.19 10.14
C GLY A 571 24.94 -13.81 9.68
N ALA A 572 25.02 -12.68 9.01
CA ALA A 572 26.28 -12.08 8.64
C ALA A 572 26.19 -10.57 8.80
N THR A 573 27.24 -9.97 9.36
CA THR A 573 27.33 -8.52 9.58
C THR A 573 28.52 -7.93 8.84
N VAL A 574 28.42 -6.67 8.45
CA VAL A 574 29.52 -5.95 7.81
C VAL A 574 30.58 -5.61 8.86
N VAL A 575 31.80 -6.14 8.69
CA VAL A 575 32.94 -5.90 9.60
C VAL A 575 34.02 -5.02 8.97
N GLY A 576 33.88 -4.71 7.68
CA GLY A 576 34.80 -3.87 6.95
C GLY A 576 34.37 -3.69 5.51
N SER A 577 35.27 -3.15 4.69
CA SER A 577 35.03 -3.04 3.26
C SER A 577 36.32 -3.19 2.46
N ARG A 578 36.21 -3.70 1.23
CA ARG A 578 37.29 -3.80 0.26
C ARG A 578 37.25 -2.57 -0.66
N PRO A 579 38.32 -1.76 -0.71
CA PRO A 579 38.36 -0.59 -1.59
C PRO A 579 38.21 -0.96 -3.07
N LEU A 580 37.47 -0.14 -3.81
CA LEU A 580 37.31 -0.19 -5.25
C LEU A 580 37.94 1.07 -5.86
N VAL A 581 39.10 0.90 -6.50
CA VAL A 581 39.83 2.01 -7.11
C VAL A 581 39.03 2.58 -8.27
N ARG A 582 38.92 3.92 -8.30
CA ARG A 582 38.20 4.62 -9.35
C ARG A 582 38.85 4.40 -10.72
N ALA A 583 38.08 3.88 -11.67
CA ALA A 583 38.50 3.64 -13.04
C ALA A 583 37.28 3.63 -13.97
N SER A 584 37.44 4.06 -15.23
CA SER A 584 36.36 4.00 -16.22
C SER A 584 36.21 2.57 -16.77
N ARG A 585 35.68 1.67 -15.92
CA ARG A 585 35.62 0.25 -16.20
C ARG A 585 34.32 -0.39 -15.70
N LEU A 586 33.80 -1.30 -16.51
CA LEU A 586 32.62 -2.14 -16.25
C LEU A 586 33.03 -3.61 -16.36
N THR A 587 32.80 -4.41 -15.32
CA THR A 587 33.18 -5.83 -15.32
C THR A 587 32.06 -6.71 -14.81
N GLY A 588 32.03 -7.99 -15.19
CA GLY A 588 31.13 -8.94 -14.56
C GLY A 588 30.61 -10.02 -15.49
N SER A 589 29.38 -10.46 -15.27
CA SER A 589 28.72 -11.48 -16.06
C SER A 589 27.26 -11.18 -16.34
N LEU A 590 26.78 -11.69 -17.49
CA LEU A 590 25.40 -11.63 -17.94
C LEU A 590 24.99 -13.02 -18.42
N SER A 591 23.98 -13.63 -17.82
CA SER A 591 23.48 -14.96 -18.19
C SER A 591 22.02 -14.90 -18.59
N ASN A 592 21.67 -15.49 -19.74
CA ASN A 592 20.36 -15.41 -20.35
C ASN A 592 19.83 -13.97 -20.53
N ILE A 593 20.70 -12.99 -20.76
CA ILE A 593 20.34 -11.59 -21.01
C ILE A 593 20.57 -11.25 -22.49
N ALA A 594 19.52 -10.82 -23.17
CA ALA A 594 19.61 -10.29 -24.54
C ALA A 594 19.97 -8.80 -24.56
N THR A 595 19.37 -8.00 -23.66
CA THR A 595 19.65 -6.57 -23.56
C THR A 595 19.67 -6.09 -22.11
N VAL A 596 20.52 -5.11 -21.83
CA VAL A 596 20.58 -4.37 -20.55
C VAL A 596 20.97 -2.93 -20.83
N MET A 597 20.30 -1.98 -20.19
CA MET A 597 20.68 -0.58 -20.14
C MET A 597 21.49 -0.30 -18.88
N VAL A 598 22.62 0.40 -19.01
CA VAL A 598 23.45 0.88 -17.91
C VAL A 598 23.37 2.40 -17.86
N ASP A 599 22.95 2.97 -16.73
CA ASP A 599 22.92 4.41 -16.56
C ASP A 599 24.31 4.97 -16.25
N VAL A 600 24.83 5.80 -17.15
CA VAL A 600 26.18 6.38 -17.05
C VAL A 600 26.30 7.48 -15.98
N GLY A 601 25.19 8.05 -15.52
CA GLY A 601 25.17 9.06 -14.45
C GLY A 601 25.52 8.43 -13.10
N PRO A 602 24.64 7.57 -12.55
CA PRO A 602 24.86 6.78 -11.34
C PRO A 602 26.17 5.99 -11.30
N THR A 603 26.63 5.49 -12.45
CA THR A 603 27.89 4.73 -12.54
C THR A 603 29.14 5.61 -12.67
N CYS A 604 28.99 6.93 -12.79
CA CYS A 604 30.05 7.91 -13.07
C CYS A 604 30.86 7.61 -14.34
N LEU A 605 30.25 6.98 -15.35
CA LEU A 605 30.87 6.63 -16.63
C LEU A 605 30.50 7.60 -17.76
N SER A 606 29.75 8.67 -17.44
CA SER A 606 29.29 9.66 -18.42
C SER A 606 30.46 10.28 -19.18
N ARG A 607 30.39 10.24 -20.52
CA ARG A 607 31.39 10.80 -21.45
C ARG A 607 32.80 10.20 -21.39
N LEU A 608 33.05 9.21 -20.52
CA LEU A 608 34.36 8.55 -20.42
C LEU A 608 34.44 7.35 -21.38
N ALA A 609 35.62 7.04 -21.90
CA ALA A 609 35.82 5.76 -22.58
C ALA A 609 35.68 4.61 -21.56
N ILE A 610 34.82 3.63 -21.81
CA ILE A 610 34.51 2.57 -20.83
C ILE A 610 35.27 1.31 -21.22
N GLN A 611 36.24 0.91 -20.41
CA GLN A 611 36.86 -0.41 -20.52
C GLN A 611 35.86 -1.46 -20.03
N TYR A 612 35.65 -2.53 -20.80
CA TYR A 612 34.76 -3.61 -20.37
C TYR A 612 35.49 -4.95 -20.30
N ASP A 613 35.07 -5.78 -19.35
CA ASP A 613 35.52 -7.16 -19.15
C ASP A 613 34.32 -7.98 -18.65
N VAL A 614 33.54 -8.50 -19.59
CA VAL A 614 32.23 -9.09 -19.33
C VAL A 614 32.17 -10.50 -19.89
N THR A 615 31.72 -11.45 -19.08
CA THR A 615 31.46 -12.84 -19.49
C THR A 615 29.98 -13.03 -19.75
N THR A 616 29.63 -13.75 -20.82
CA THR A 616 28.23 -14.08 -21.12
C THR A 616 28.08 -15.51 -21.63
N ASP A 617 26.88 -16.08 -21.53
CA ASP A 617 26.50 -17.39 -22.04
C ASP A 617 25.88 -17.35 -23.45
N GLY A 618 25.65 -16.15 -23.99
CA GLY A 618 25.05 -15.94 -25.31
C GLY A 618 25.33 -14.54 -25.87
N PRO A 619 24.73 -14.19 -27.03
CA PRO A 619 24.82 -12.83 -27.55
C PRO A 619 24.08 -11.83 -26.67
N VAL A 620 24.70 -10.69 -26.36
CA VAL A 620 24.08 -9.62 -25.54
C VAL A 620 24.41 -8.23 -26.06
N VAL A 621 23.46 -7.31 -25.90
CA VAL A 621 23.63 -5.87 -26.18
C VAL A 621 23.57 -5.07 -24.89
N ILE A 622 24.70 -4.49 -24.49
CA ILE A 622 24.78 -3.53 -23.39
C ILE A 622 24.57 -2.13 -23.97
N ARG A 623 23.50 -1.45 -23.58
CA ARG A 623 23.20 -0.07 -23.93
C ARG A 623 23.58 0.85 -22.78
N PHE A 624 23.88 2.10 -23.10
CA PHE A 624 24.17 3.14 -22.10
C PHE A 624 23.19 4.31 -22.25
N SER A 625 22.84 4.97 -21.14
CA SER A 625 21.90 6.11 -21.16
C SER A 625 22.37 7.31 -21.99
N ASP A 626 23.65 7.36 -22.39
CA ASP A 626 24.20 8.35 -23.32
C ASP A 626 24.33 7.85 -24.77
N ALA A 627 23.44 6.94 -25.17
CA ALA A 627 23.27 6.39 -26.52
C ALA A 627 24.42 5.51 -27.05
N ARG A 628 25.42 5.18 -26.22
CA ARG A 628 26.46 4.20 -26.59
C ARG A 628 25.91 2.78 -26.48
N SER A 629 26.54 1.85 -27.20
CA SER A 629 26.22 0.43 -27.10
C SER A 629 27.44 -0.46 -27.33
N ILE A 630 27.51 -1.58 -26.63
CA ILE A 630 28.46 -2.67 -26.85
C ILE A 630 27.66 -3.90 -27.30
N ARG A 631 28.12 -4.59 -28.35
CA ARG A 631 27.57 -5.87 -28.79
C ARG A 631 28.56 -6.98 -28.49
N LEU A 632 28.17 -7.95 -27.68
CA LEU A 632 28.95 -9.14 -27.39
C LEU A 632 28.36 -10.29 -28.23
N PRO A 633 29.09 -10.84 -29.22
CA PRO A 633 28.48 -11.66 -30.28
C PRO A 633 28.13 -13.09 -29.89
N GLY A 634 28.49 -13.58 -28.70
CA GLY A 634 28.23 -14.96 -28.29
C GLY A 634 28.85 -15.28 -26.93
N ALA A 635 28.74 -16.54 -26.52
CA ALA A 635 29.24 -17.02 -25.24
C ALA A 635 30.77 -16.81 -25.07
N GLY A 636 31.19 -16.54 -23.83
CA GLY A 636 32.58 -16.40 -23.43
C GLY A 636 32.90 -15.04 -22.80
N ARG A 637 34.19 -14.82 -22.54
CA ARG A 637 34.72 -13.58 -21.97
C ARG A 637 35.02 -12.57 -23.08
N HIS A 638 34.50 -11.36 -22.94
CA HIS A 638 34.70 -10.26 -23.87
C HIS A 638 35.41 -9.10 -23.18
N THR A 639 36.45 -8.57 -23.82
CA THR A 639 37.16 -7.39 -23.34
C THR A 639 37.25 -6.35 -24.44
N GLY A 640 37.25 -5.07 -24.09
CA GLY A 640 37.37 -4.00 -25.07
C GLY A 640 37.16 -2.61 -24.46
N THR A 641 36.90 -1.62 -25.32
CA THR A 641 36.64 -0.25 -24.90
C THR A 641 35.49 0.34 -25.72
N ALA A 642 34.44 0.80 -25.05
CA ALA A 642 33.43 1.64 -25.66
C ALA A 642 33.95 3.08 -25.72
N ALA A 643 33.92 3.69 -26.91
CA ALA A 643 34.45 5.03 -27.13
C ALA A 643 33.77 6.08 -26.24
N ALA A 644 34.51 7.14 -25.92
CA ALA A 644 33.95 8.32 -25.26
C ALA A 644 32.98 9.04 -26.21
N THR A 645 31.92 9.63 -25.64
CA THR A 645 30.97 10.46 -26.39
C THR A 645 31.61 11.84 -26.66
N PRO A 646 31.56 12.39 -27.89
CA PRO A 646 32.14 13.70 -28.18
C PRO A 646 31.53 14.78 -27.29
N THR A 647 32.34 15.70 -26.79
CA THR A 647 31.83 16.93 -26.17
C THR A 647 31.14 17.73 -27.28
N ALA A 648 29.86 18.08 -27.11
CA ALA A 648 29.25 19.09 -27.96
C ALA A 648 30.10 20.35 -27.84
N VAL A 649 30.82 20.70 -28.92
CA VAL A 649 31.53 21.96 -29.00
C VAL A 649 30.45 23.04 -28.91
N GLN A 650 30.43 23.81 -27.82
CA GLN A 650 29.71 25.08 -27.81
C GLN A 650 30.31 25.93 -28.94
N SER A 651 29.59 26.02 -30.05
CA SER A 651 29.86 27.04 -31.05
C SER A 651 29.59 28.39 -30.38
N ILE A 652 30.67 29.06 -29.98
CA ILE A 652 30.64 30.50 -29.71
C ILE A 652 30.33 31.15 -31.06
N GLY A 653 29.10 31.60 -31.23
CA GLY A 653 28.59 32.29 -32.42
C GLY A 653 27.70 33.43 -32.01
#